data_AF-W9WEI3-F1
#
_entry.id   AF-W9WEI3-F1
#
_cell.length_a   1.000
_cell.length_b   1.000
_cell.length_c   1.000
_cell.angle_alpha   90.00
_cell.angle_beta   90.00
_cell.angle_gamma   90.00
#
_symmetry.space_group_name_H-M   'P 1'
#
loop_
_entity.id
_entity.type
_entity.pdbx_description
1 polymer ?
#
loop_
_entity_poly.entity_id
_entity_poly.type
_entity_poly.pdbx_seq_one_letter_code
_entity_poly.pdbx_strand_id
1 'polypeptide(L)'
;MDHIPLPQAPNSDHLEVPLYEYDPYPYIYSGPWVSYPERCGWDYSEFYGMHAETFPNSVRGLLAAFVQSWLFFGVLDEFLGVPCPVPDWTAVSKDGRPIITTAHLFAKLEEWHHGIASRDEAEQIEVRNRIDHLLDRMRYFHHMLMTSLTDFNTYSNLLPEPLNLSLDVLHATLVIARNAVFAQATLSFPHYHHADVIKHTLLQNGWCPSDIFRVYQDATVLGRYYVSRLGPLNNITSHPQCTEDACRSCQIDRQAYQTKHVSAGCDCDMICVSTDAVAEILREGSIPTIRLNNGMNAIELEQVGSCSPTNFTAISHVWSDGLGNLHSNGLPTCQLKRIQKQVNDLQPFRQPDSSALTNRNFWIDTICVPTGSDFEAERSLAIAKMVKVYRLAKDVLILSSELHEIDSCRGPWELSARINRTAWFRRLWTLHEGILSKRSIFQLRDGAVELSSLAVEVETDPDSDSNIYQAFLRAIFRETCMPFTKMEAFKSMTSHDRIQAIWSAVQWRTTSYLDDETICLANMLDLDLSTILAISRHDPEACEKRMKAFILLQRYFPRDSVFESSHRLDLSSVPNLTAQGFRWAPKSFVFRSTSIDPATTPTPLVEADSAGLHLSLPSFNPACSWAEVMEHIAISKSEGIADAASIKFMLPLDWDYYYDISWLPEDTKWEINDTLLGSTIPAVALRDDIISVTKEGQDRVPRRPSQRMFELDSQREGISNSYDLDRFDGASSEALLLAVSARHAMTQERINGAEPEYRASIVARVHVRKRMFSTYRRPASDQVKILSTDADTGRPIPIFGVWPAQTRWCIG
;
A
#
# COMPACT_ATOMS: atom_id res chain seq x y z
N MET A 1 17.95 20.73 -7.80
CA MET A 1 16.58 20.21 -8.06
C MET A 1 15.53 21.32 -7.89
N ASP A 2 15.89 22.54 -8.28
CA ASP A 2 15.11 23.79 -8.23
C ASP A 2 14.24 24.02 -9.47
N HIS A 3 14.14 23.03 -10.37
CA HIS A 3 13.08 22.99 -11.38
C HIS A 3 11.74 22.53 -10.81
N ILE A 4 11.75 21.78 -9.69
CA ILE A 4 10.53 21.32 -9.04
C ILE A 4 9.85 22.52 -8.38
N PRO A 5 8.55 22.76 -8.56
CA PRO A 5 7.88 23.88 -7.91
C PRO A 5 7.93 23.72 -6.40
N LEU A 6 8.16 24.82 -5.69
CA LEU A 6 7.93 24.87 -4.26
C LEU A 6 6.44 25.12 -3.98
N PRO A 7 5.89 24.54 -2.91
CA PRO A 7 4.57 24.94 -2.44
C PRO A 7 4.56 26.39 -1.98
N GLN A 8 3.40 27.02 -2.00
CA GLN A 8 3.22 28.36 -1.47
C GLN A 8 3.48 28.34 0.05
N ALA A 9 4.44 29.15 0.50
CA ALA A 9 5.01 29.10 1.85
C ALA A 9 5.65 27.72 2.18
N PRO A 10 6.79 27.37 1.57
CA PRO A 10 7.46 26.10 1.79
C PRO A 10 8.06 26.03 3.20
N ASN A 11 8.07 24.83 3.78
CA ASN A 11 8.69 24.58 5.09
C ASN A 11 10.23 24.69 5.05
N SER A 12 10.81 24.46 3.88
CA SER A 12 12.25 24.52 3.64
C SER A 12 12.52 24.75 2.15
N ASP A 13 13.63 25.42 1.84
CA ASP A 13 14.13 25.59 0.47
C ASP A 13 14.48 24.22 -0.16
N HIS A 14 14.87 24.23 -1.44
CA HIS A 14 15.39 23.03 -2.09
C HIS A 14 16.65 22.50 -1.42
N LEU A 15 16.84 21.19 -1.46
CA LEU A 15 18.09 20.58 -1.02
C LEU A 15 19.21 21.01 -1.98
N GLU A 16 20.23 21.66 -1.43
CA GLU A 16 21.43 22.05 -2.17
C GLU A 16 22.27 20.81 -2.48
N VAL A 17 22.69 20.70 -3.74
CA VAL A 17 23.56 19.62 -4.20
C VAL A 17 24.89 20.25 -4.59
N PRO A 18 25.99 19.96 -3.89
CA PRO A 18 27.29 20.55 -4.19
C PRO A 18 27.74 20.26 -5.62
N LEU A 19 28.50 21.20 -6.21
CA LEU A 19 29.35 20.88 -7.34
C LEU A 19 30.57 20.12 -6.81
N TYR A 20 30.73 18.87 -7.23
CA TYR A 20 31.85 18.04 -6.81
C TYR A 20 33.01 18.21 -7.78
N GLU A 21 34.09 18.84 -7.30
CA GLU A 21 35.33 19.03 -8.05
C GLU A 21 36.49 18.28 -7.35
N TYR A 22 37.45 17.80 -8.13
CA TYR A 22 38.64 17.13 -7.61
C TYR A 22 39.91 17.67 -8.29
N ASP A 23 40.79 18.26 -7.50
CA ASP A 23 41.82 19.22 -7.95
C ASP A 23 42.92 18.67 -8.90
N PRO A 24 43.27 17.38 -8.95
CA PRO A 24 44.12 16.87 -10.04
C PRO A 24 43.36 16.48 -11.33
N TYR A 25 42.02 16.32 -11.28
CA TYR A 25 41.20 15.86 -12.41
C TYR A 25 39.81 16.50 -12.38
N PRO A 26 39.61 17.68 -12.99
CA PRO A 26 38.27 18.21 -13.20
C PRO A 26 37.57 17.30 -14.22
N TYR A 27 36.73 16.39 -13.74
CA TYR A 27 35.92 15.55 -14.61
C TYR A 27 34.94 16.43 -15.38
N ILE A 28 35.34 16.86 -16.57
CA ILE A 28 34.50 17.61 -17.51
C ILE A 28 33.98 16.61 -18.53
N TYR A 29 32.66 16.50 -18.61
CA TYR A 29 32.04 15.59 -19.56
C TYR A 29 32.49 15.90 -20.99
N SER A 30 32.83 14.85 -21.71
CA SER A 30 33.06 14.87 -23.15
C SER A 30 32.45 13.60 -23.71
N GLY A 31 31.70 13.68 -24.82
CA GLY A 31 31.11 12.49 -25.44
C GLY A 31 32.15 11.56 -26.11
N PRO A 32 31.77 10.31 -26.46
CA PRO A 32 30.45 9.68 -26.26
C PRO A 32 30.21 9.19 -24.82
N TRP A 33 28.95 9.23 -24.36
CA TRP A 33 28.56 8.92 -22.98
C TRP A 33 28.90 7.50 -22.50
N VAL A 34 28.65 6.49 -23.34
CA VAL A 34 28.82 5.07 -22.98
C VAL A 34 30.26 4.75 -22.61
N SER A 35 31.23 5.33 -23.32
CA SER A 35 32.66 5.09 -23.09
C SER A 35 33.31 6.13 -22.18
N TYR A 36 32.53 7.05 -21.60
CA TYR A 36 33.07 8.07 -20.68
C TYR A 36 33.75 7.48 -19.44
N PRO A 37 33.21 6.44 -18.76
CA PRO A 37 33.89 5.79 -17.64
C PRO A 37 35.31 5.31 -18.00
N GLU A 38 35.45 4.55 -19.07
CA GLU A 38 36.72 3.98 -19.52
C GLU A 38 37.74 5.08 -19.87
N ARG A 39 37.30 6.17 -20.51
CA ARG A 39 38.16 7.33 -20.81
C ARG A 39 38.63 8.07 -19.57
N CYS A 40 37.82 8.04 -18.52
CA CYS A 40 38.16 8.60 -17.21
C CYS A 40 38.98 7.63 -16.34
N GLY A 41 39.35 6.46 -16.87
CA GLY A 41 40.12 5.44 -16.15
C GLY A 41 39.31 4.62 -15.16
N TRP A 42 37.98 4.63 -15.27
CA TRP A 42 37.08 3.84 -14.44
C TRP A 42 36.59 2.60 -15.18
N ASP A 43 36.82 1.43 -14.59
CA ASP A 43 36.13 0.21 -14.98
C ASP A 43 34.90 0.05 -14.09
N TYR A 44 33.71 0.16 -14.69
CA TYR A 44 32.46 0.11 -13.94
C TYR A 44 32.19 -1.27 -13.31
N SER A 45 32.84 -2.33 -13.80
CA SER A 45 32.75 -3.66 -13.19
C SER A 45 33.41 -3.72 -11.80
N GLU A 46 34.34 -2.80 -11.51
CA GLU A 46 34.99 -2.68 -10.21
C GLU A 46 34.03 -2.19 -9.13
N PHE A 47 32.97 -1.46 -9.49
CA PHE A 47 31.98 -0.95 -8.53
C PHE A 47 30.96 -2.01 -8.10
N TYR A 48 30.83 -3.11 -8.84
CA TYR A 48 29.81 -4.11 -8.58
C TYR A 48 30.13 -4.86 -7.28
N GLY A 49 29.36 -4.54 -6.23
CA GLY A 49 29.42 -5.25 -4.96
C GLY A 49 30.49 -4.83 -3.97
N MET A 50 31.03 -3.62 -4.13
CA MET A 50 31.91 -3.02 -3.12
C MET A 50 31.10 -2.54 -1.90
N HIS A 51 31.59 -2.84 -0.69
CA HIS A 51 31.03 -2.28 0.54
C HIS A 51 31.53 -0.86 0.78
N ALA A 52 30.64 0.03 1.23
CA ALA A 52 30.99 1.41 1.59
C ALA A 52 32.09 1.46 2.66
N GLU A 53 32.11 0.51 3.60
CA GLU A 53 33.13 0.42 4.67
C GLU A 53 34.54 0.08 4.15
N THR A 54 34.62 -0.66 3.04
CA THR A 54 35.89 -1.00 2.37
C THR A 54 36.32 0.03 1.33
N PHE A 55 35.45 0.95 0.94
CA PHE A 55 35.76 1.99 -0.05
C PHE A 55 36.43 3.19 0.62
N PRO A 56 37.67 3.55 0.25
CA PRO A 56 38.41 4.61 0.93
C PRO A 56 37.68 5.96 0.86
N ASN A 57 37.51 6.63 2.01
CA ASN A 57 36.91 7.97 2.08
C ASN A 57 37.63 8.99 1.18
N SER A 58 38.93 8.81 0.94
CA SER A 58 39.75 9.64 0.04
C SER A 58 39.33 9.58 -1.42
N VAL A 59 38.64 8.52 -1.85
CA VAL A 59 38.21 8.29 -3.24
C VAL A 59 36.73 8.63 -3.44
N ARG A 60 35.93 8.76 -2.37
CA ARG A 60 34.49 9.08 -2.47
C ARG A 60 34.24 10.45 -3.11
N GLY A 61 35.07 11.45 -2.82
CA GLY A 61 34.97 12.77 -3.47
C GLY A 61 35.27 12.71 -4.97
N LEU A 62 36.30 11.95 -5.35
CA LEU A 62 36.65 11.68 -6.75
C LEU A 62 35.51 10.96 -7.48
N LEU A 63 34.93 9.92 -6.85
CA LEU A 63 33.81 9.17 -7.39
C LEU A 63 32.57 10.06 -7.55
N ALA A 64 32.24 10.90 -6.57
CA ALA A 64 31.12 11.84 -6.65
C ALA A 64 31.30 12.84 -7.81
N ALA A 65 32.50 13.40 -7.99
CA ALA A 65 32.83 14.28 -9.10
C ALA A 65 32.70 13.57 -10.46
N PHE A 66 33.25 12.36 -10.58
CA PHE A 66 33.13 11.54 -11.78
C PHE A 66 31.67 11.20 -12.12
N VAL A 67 30.91 10.71 -11.14
CA VAL A 67 29.50 10.33 -11.33
C VAL A 67 28.63 11.54 -11.65
N GLN A 68 28.85 12.68 -11.00
CA GLN A 68 28.13 13.92 -11.33
C GLN A 68 28.46 14.37 -12.76
N SER A 69 29.72 14.28 -13.18
CA SER A 69 30.10 14.55 -14.57
C SER A 69 29.40 13.62 -15.58
N TRP A 70 29.33 12.33 -15.27
CA TRP A 70 28.81 11.31 -16.17
C TRP A 70 27.27 11.21 -16.19
N LEU A 71 26.68 10.94 -15.02
CA LEU A 71 25.26 10.61 -14.87
C LEU A 71 24.37 11.85 -14.69
N PHE A 72 24.94 13.02 -14.38
CA PHE A 72 24.19 14.28 -14.34
C PHE A 72 24.45 15.10 -15.61
N PHE A 73 25.65 15.67 -15.76
CA PHE A 73 25.94 16.58 -16.88
C PHE A 73 25.98 15.85 -18.23
N GLY A 74 26.63 14.68 -18.29
CA GLY A 74 26.68 13.88 -19.52
C GLY A 74 25.32 13.40 -20.00
N VAL A 75 24.41 13.05 -19.08
CA VAL A 75 23.03 12.67 -19.45
C VAL A 75 22.27 13.88 -20.01
N LEU A 76 22.40 15.06 -19.40
CA LEU A 76 21.77 16.29 -19.91
C LEU A 76 22.26 16.62 -21.33
N ASP A 77 23.56 16.55 -21.57
CA ASP A 77 24.18 16.82 -22.88
C ASP A 77 23.64 15.87 -23.97
N GLU A 78 23.66 14.56 -23.70
CA GLU A 78 23.19 13.54 -24.65
C GLU A 78 21.66 13.55 -24.87
N PHE A 79 20.89 13.82 -23.81
CA PHE A 79 19.44 13.87 -23.90
C PHE A 79 18.99 15.06 -24.75
N LEU A 80 19.52 16.25 -24.43
CA LEU A 80 19.20 17.48 -25.15
C LEU A 80 19.82 17.52 -26.56
N GLY A 81 20.90 16.76 -26.78
CA GLY A 81 21.61 16.69 -28.06
C GLY A 81 22.37 17.98 -28.39
N VAL A 82 22.63 18.81 -27.39
CA VAL A 82 23.39 20.06 -27.49
C VAL A 82 24.38 20.15 -26.32
N PRO A 83 25.57 20.75 -26.53
CA PRO A 83 26.53 20.93 -25.46
C PRO A 83 25.91 21.62 -24.24
N CYS A 84 26.16 21.06 -23.05
CA CYS A 84 25.67 21.57 -21.78
C CYS A 84 26.85 21.99 -20.88
N PRO A 85 27.43 23.19 -21.09
CA PRO A 85 28.55 23.67 -20.26
C PRO A 85 28.18 23.68 -18.79
N VAL A 86 29.07 23.14 -17.93
CA VAL A 86 28.87 23.11 -16.48
C VAL A 86 28.46 24.48 -15.89
N PRO A 87 29.04 25.62 -16.29
CA PRO A 87 28.65 26.93 -15.75
C PRO A 87 27.15 27.24 -15.89
N ASP A 88 26.49 26.78 -16.96
CA ASP A 88 25.06 27.04 -17.22
C ASP A 88 24.14 26.29 -16.23
N TRP A 89 24.69 25.30 -15.53
CA TRP A 89 24.01 24.41 -14.59
C TRP A 89 24.58 24.54 -13.17
N THR A 90 25.28 25.63 -12.88
CA THR A 90 25.84 25.91 -11.55
C THR A 90 25.33 27.23 -10.98
N ALA A 91 25.22 27.28 -9.66
CA ALA A 91 24.87 28.46 -8.89
C ALA A 91 25.74 28.55 -7.63
N VAL A 92 25.59 29.64 -6.88
CA VAL A 92 26.28 29.85 -5.61
C VAL A 92 25.26 29.76 -4.48
N SER A 93 25.50 28.86 -3.53
CA SER A 93 24.73 28.72 -2.28
C SER A 93 24.79 30.01 -1.45
N LYS A 94 23.85 30.16 -0.51
CA LYS A 94 23.85 31.28 0.46
C LYS A 94 25.18 31.38 1.23
N ASP A 95 25.87 30.25 1.43
CA ASP A 95 27.16 30.19 2.12
C ASP A 95 28.38 30.42 1.20
N GLY A 96 28.16 30.77 -0.07
CA GLY A 96 29.23 31.01 -1.05
C GLY A 96 29.81 29.75 -1.71
N ARG A 97 29.23 28.57 -1.46
CA ARG A 97 29.69 27.29 -2.04
C ARG A 97 29.10 27.07 -3.44
N PRO A 98 29.85 26.51 -4.41
CA PRO A 98 29.31 26.15 -5.71
C PRO A 98 28.35 24.95 -5.59
N ILE A 99 27.19 25.06 -6.21
CA ILE A 99 26.12 24.06 -6.21
C ILE A 99 25.60 23.86 -7.64
N ILE A 100 24.96 22.73 -7.91
CA ILE A 100 24.24 22.53 -9.17
C ILE A 100 22.87 23.20 -9.13
N THR A 101 22.46 23.78 -10.26
CA THR A 101 21.11 24.29 -10.51
C THR A 101 20.49 23.59 -11.71
N THR A 102 19.18 23.46 -11.67
CA THR A 102 18.31 22.93 -12.69
C THR A 102 17.22 23.94 -13.08
N ALA A 103 17.31 25.20 -12.65
CA ALA A 103 16.28 26.22 -12.86
C ALA A 103 15.92 26.40 -14.36
N HIS A 104 16.87 26.18 -15.26
CA HIS A 104 16.69 26.27 -16.71
C HIS A 104 16.27 24.97 -17.40
N LEU A 105 16.09 23.87 -16.64
CA LEU A 105 15.84 22.54 -17.21
C LEU A 105 14.59 22.50 -18.09
N PHE A 106 13.45 23.01 -17.61
CA PHE A 106 12.22 22.99 -18.41
C PHE A 106 12.32 23.84 -19.68
N ALA A 107 12.98 25.00 -19.64
CA ALA A 107 13.21 25.80 -20.84
C ALA A 107 14.00 25.01 -21.89
N LYS A 108 15.03 24.26 -21.47
CA LYS A 108 15.83 23.40 -22.35
C LYS A 108 15.07 22.19 -22.86
N LEU A 109 14.22 21.59 -22.03
CA LEU A 109 13.35 20.48 -22.44
C LEU A 109 12.32 20.93 -23.47
N GLU A 110 11.79 22.14 -23.35
CA GLU A 110 10.92 22.72 -24.38
C GLU A 110 11.67 22.98 -25.69
N GLU A 111 12.87 23.57 -25.65
CA GLU A 111 13.71 23.72 -26.85
C GLU A 111 13.97 22.36 -27.54
N TRP A 112 14.28 21.33 -26.74
CA TRP A 112 14.45 19.96 -27.22
C TRP A 112 13.16 19.43 -27.88
N HIS A 113 12.00 19.57 -27.23
CA HIS A 113 10.72 19.14 -27.77
C HIS A 113 10.43 19.77 -29.15
N HIS A 114 10.57 21.08 -29.27
CA HIS A 114 10.40 21.78 -30.55
C HIS A 114 11.41 21.28 -31.61
N GLY A 115 12.64 21.02 -31.19
CA GLY A 115 13.68 20.42 -32.03
C GLY A 115 13.35 19.00 -32.51
N ILE A 116 12.63 18.20 -31.74
CA ILE A 116 12.17 16.86 -32.15
C ILE A 116 10.96 16.95 -33.08
N ALA A 117 9.99 17.83 -32.78
CA ALA A 117 8.78 18.00 -33.57
C ALA A 117 9.05 18.43 -35.03
N SER A 118 10.21 19.03 -35.30
CA SER A 118 10.65 19.44 -36.64
C SER A 118 11.33 18.34 -37.47
N ARG A 119 11.60 17.17 -36.89
CA ARG A 119 12.27 16.03 -37.52
C ARG A 119 11.29 15.09 -38.20
N ASP A 120 11.77 14.29 -39.15
CA ASP A 120 10.96 13.23 -39.75
C ASP A 120 10.72 12.04 -38.79
N GLU A 121 9.77 11.18 -39.13
CA GLU A 121 9.38 10.05 -38.27
C GLU A 121 10.54 9.07 -37.99
N ALA A 122 11.42 8.83 -38.98
CA ALA A 122 12.54 7.91 -38.81
C ALA A 122 13.58 8.49 -37.84
N GLU A 123 13.89 9.79 -37.98
CA GLU A 123 14.76 10.51 -37.07
C GLU A 123 14.18 10.59 -35.65
N GLN A 124 12.87 10.81 -35.51
CA GLN A 124 12.20 10.80 -34.21
C GLN A 124 12.30 9.44 -33.52
N ILE A 125 12.12 8.33 -34.27
CA ILE A 125 12.28 6.97 -33.76
C ILE A 125 13.73 6.71 -33.32
N GLU A 126 14.72 7.16 -34.10
CA GLU A 126 16.13 7.01 -33.75
C GLU A 126 16.47 7.76 -32.46
N VAL A 127 16.03 9.02 -32.34
CA VAL A 127 16.22 9.82 -31.13
C VAL A 127 15.55 9.16 -29.93
N ARG A 128 14.30 8.69 -30.08
CA ARG A 128 13.58 7.98 -29.02
C ARG A 128 14.36 6.76 -28.56
N ASN A 129 14.80 5.89 -29.46
CA ASN A 129 15.53 4.68 -29.10
C ASN A 129 16.87 4.99 -28.40
N ARG A 130 17.57 6.05 -28.82
CA ARG A 130 18.79 6.51 -28.16
C ARG A 130 18.52 7.01 -26.74
N ILE A 131 17.46 7.81 -26.55
CA ILE A 131 17.05 8.34 -25.24
C ILE A 131 16.58 7.21 -24.32
N ASP A 132 15.79 6.27 -24.83
CA ASP A 132 15.32 5.12 -24.07
C ASP A 132 16.51 4.30 -23.54
N HIS A 133 17.52 4.08 -24.39
CA HIS A 133 18.76 3.42 -23.98
C HIS A 133 19.55 4.25 -22.96
N LEU A 134 19.66 5.57 -23.15
CA LEU A 134 20.36 6.46 -22.21
C LEU A 134 19.74 6.43 -20.81
N LEU A 135 18.41 6.56 -20.73
CA LEU A 135 17.67 6.55 -19.47
C LEU A 135 17.77 5.19 -18.77
N ASP A 136 17.55 4.09 -19.50
CA ASP A 136 17.70 2.73 -18.95
C ASP A 136 19.11 2.49 -18.39
N ARG A 137 20.15 2.91 -19.12
CA ARG A 137 21.54 2.78 -18.67
C ARG A 137 21.86 3.69 -17.50
N MET A 138 21.39 4.95 -17.48
CA MET A 138 21.54 5.86 -16.34
C MET A 138 20.98 5.21 -15.07
N ARG A 139 19.75 4.70 -15.15
CA ARG A 139 19.10 4.00 -14.02
C ARG A 139 19.89 2.77 -13.60
N TYR A 140 20.30 1.93 -14.55
CA TYR A 140 21.08 0.72 -14.27
C TYR A 140 22.37 1.03 -13.51
N PHE A 141 23.15 2.01 -13.98
CA PHE A 141 24.43 2.36 -13.36
C PHE A 141 24.24 3.04 -12.00
N HIS A 142 23.24 3.92 -11.87
CA HIS A 142 22.95 4.53 -10.57
C HIS A 142 22.49 3.49 -9.55
N HIS A 143 21.60 2.56 -9.92
CA HIS A 143 21.17 1.46 -9.06
C HIS A 143 22.34 0.56 -8.63
N MET A 144 23.26 0.26 -9.55
CA MET A 144 24.48 -0.49 -9.26
C MET A 144 25.36 0.21 -8.21
N LEU A 145 25.47 1.54 -8.28
CA LEU A 145 26.22 2.33 -7.29
C LEU A 145 25.56 2.40 -5.92
N MET A 146 24.27 2.04 -5.84
CA MET A 146 23.41 2.10 -4.64
C MET A 146 23.17 0.75 -3.94
N THR A 147 23.53 -0.38 -4.57
CA THR A 147 23.21 -1.73 -4.08
C THR A 147 24.41 -2.42 -3.42
N SER A 148 24.19 -3.03 -2.24
CA SER A 148 25.17 -3.88 -1.53
C SER A 148 24.92 -5.36 -1.83
N LEU A 149 25.98 -6.18 -1.94
CA LEU A 149 25.86 -7.63 -2.21
C LEU A 149 25.48 -8.49 -1.00
N THR A 150 25.62 -7.99 0.23
CA THR A 150 25.42 -8.83 1.43
C THR A 150 24.00 -8.81 1.97
N ASP A 151 23.22 -7.79 1.61
CA ASP A 151 21.84 -7.63 2.04
C ASP A 151 21.11 -6.73 1.05
N PHE A 152 20.06 -7.24 0.42
CA PHE A 152 19.23 -6.49 -0.53
C PHE A 152 18.53 -5.28 0.13
N ASN A 153 18.54 -5.21 1.47
CA ASN A 153 17.99 -4.12 2.26
C ASN A 153 19.04 -3.13 2.81
N THR A 154 20.34 -3.36 2.61
CA THR A 154 21.39 -2.47 3.12
C THR A 154 22.06 -1.70 1.97
N TYR A 155 22.01 -0.36 2.02
CA TYR A 155 22.46 0.52 0.94
C TYR A 155 23.97 0.76 0.94
N SER A 156 24.55 1.02 -0.24
CA SER A 156 25.92 1.50 -0.37
C SER A 156 25.98 3.02 -0.19
N ASN A 157 26.58 3.49 0.91
CA ASN A 157 26.89 4.91 1.14
C ASN A 157 28.09 5.41 0.31
N LEU A 158 28.19 5.00 -0.96
CA LEU A 158 29.33 5.33 -1.84
C LEU A 158 29.26 6.76 -2.35
N LEU A 159 28.06 7.23 -2.68
CA LEU A 159 27.80 8.61 -3.12
C LEU A 159 27.10 9.40 -2.00
N PRO A 160 27.32 10.72 -1.91
CA PRO A 160 26.58 11.58 -0.99
C PRO A 160 25.07 11.55 -1.28
N GLU A 161 24.23 11.50 -0.24
CA GLU A 161 22.77 11.41 -0.38
C GLU A 161 22.16 12.52 -1.26
N PRO A 162 22.58 13.80 -1.19
CA PRO A 162 22.05 14.84 -2.08
C PRO A 162 22.32 14.56 -3.56
N LEU A 163 23.48 13.99 -3.89
CA LEU A 163 23.82 13.63 -5.27
C LEU A 163 22.93 12.48 -5.75
N ASN A 164 22.78 11.41 -4.95
CA ASN A 164 21.89 10.30 -5.28
C ASN A 164 20.47 10.76 -5.57
N LEU A 165 19.90 11.56 -4.66
CA LEU A 165 18.56 12.10 -4.85
C LEU A 165 18.45 12.97 -6.11
N SER A 166 19.49 13.74 -6.42
CA SER A 166 19.50 14.58 -7.63
C SER A 166 19.50 13.77 -8.92
N LEU A 167 20.14 12.60 -8.94
CA LEU A 167 20.16 11.69 -10.09
C LEU A 167 18.79 11.01 -10.27
N ASP A 168 18.17 10.54 -9.19
CA ASP A 168 16.82 9.96 -9.23
C ASP A 168 15.78 10.98 -9.73
N VAL A 169 15.83 12.21 -9.20
CA VAL A 169 14.95 13.31 -9.61
C VAL A 169 15.19 13.69 -11.06
N LEU A 170 16.45 13.83 -11.49
CA LEU A 170 16.77 14.14 -12.89
C LEU A 170 16.24 13.05 -13.83
N HIS A 171 16.52 11.78 -13.53
CA HIS A 171 16.05 10.66 -14.33
C HIS A 171 14.51 10.65 -14.43
N ALA A 172 13.81 10.83 -13.30
CA ALA A 172 12.35 10.92 -13.27
C ALA A 172 11.82 12.06 -14.16
N THR A 173 12.41 13.26 -14.04
CA THR A 173 12.01 14.42 -14.87
C THR A 173 12.24 14.17 -16.36
N LEU A 174 13.35 13.55 -16.74
CA LEU A 174 13.65 13.22 -18.14
C LEU A 174 12.72 12.12 -18.70
N VAL A 175 12.32 11.14 -17.89
CA VAL A 175 11.30 10.14 -18.28
C VAL A 175 9.95 10.83 -18.56
N ILE A 176 9.54 11.81 -17.74
CA ILE A 176 8.32 12.60 -18.00
C ILE A 176 8.44 13.35 -19.31
N ALA A 177 9.54 14.06 -19.53
CA ALA A 177 9.79 14.82 -20.76
C ALA A 177 9.73 13.91 -21.99
N ARG A 178 10.41 12.76 -21.93
CA ARG A 178 10.37 11.74 -22.99
C ARG A 178 8.95 11.27 -23.25
N ASN A 179 8.19 10.93 -22.21
CA ASN A 179 6.82 10.43 -22.35
C ASN A 179 5.84 11.48 -22.87
N ALA A 180 6.07 12.75 -22.56
CA ALA A 180 5.29 13.86 -23.12
C ALA A 180 5.50 13.99 -24.64
N VAL A 181 6.74 13.82 -25.13
CA VAL A 181 7.06 13.91 -26.56
C VAL A 181 6.70 12.63 -27.32
N PHE A 182 6.92 11.45 -26.75
CA PHE A 182 6.71 10.15 -27.39
C PHE A 182 5.57 9.34 -26.73
N ALA A 183 4.37 9.91 -26.70
CA ALA A 183 3.21 9.34 -25.99
C ALA A 183 2.74 7.96 -26.50
N GLN A 184 3.07 7.58 -27.74
CA GLN A 184 2.62 6.29 -28.32
C GLN A 184 3.36 5.06 -27.76
N ALA A 185 4.47 5.24 -27.06
CA ALA A 185 5.29 4.13 -26.55
C ALA A 185 5.85 4.47 -25.16
N THR A 186 4.99 4.80 -24.20
CA THR A 186 5.39 5.32 -22.87
C THR A 186 6.32 4.37 -22.12
N LEU A 187 7.38 4.92 -21.54
CA LEU A 187 8.22 4.21 -20.58
C LEU A 187 7.50 4.10 -19.24
N SER A 188 7.65 2.96 -18.58
CA SER A 188 7.24 2.78 -17.19
C SER A 188 8.04 3.72 -16.29
N PHE A 189 7.36 4.32 -15.32
CA PHE A 189 8.02 5.11 -14.31
C PHE A 189 8.74 4.20 -13.31
N PRO A 190 10.06 4.37 -13.09
CA PRO A 190 10.77 3.59 -12.08
C PRO A 190 10.19 3.82 -10.69
N HIS A 191 10.06 2.75 -9.91
CA HIS A 191 9.99 2.85 -8.47
C HIS A 191 11.40 3.11 -7.95
N TYR A 192 11.68 4.36 -7.56
CA TYR A 192 12.91 4.69 -6.84
C TYR A 192 12.67 4.33 -5.37
N HIS A 193 13.29 3.28 -4.88
CA HIS A 193 13.09 2.82 -3.50
C HIS A 193 13.91 3.64 -2.50
N HIS A 194 14.82 4.50 -2.97
CA HIS A 194 15.91 5.04 -2.14
C HIS A 194 15.88 6.56 -2.13
N ALA A 195 15.58 7.15 -0.96
CA ALA A 195 15.69 8.59 -0.73
C ALA A 195 15.78 8.87 0.78
N ASP A 196 16.69 8.21 1.49
CA ASP A 196 16.78 8.30 2.96
C ASP A 196 16.93 9.74 3.45
N VAL A 197 17.60 10.61 2.69
CA VAL A 197 17.67 12.05 2.98
C VAL A 197 16.28 12.70 3.11
N ILE A 198 15.31 12.29 2.27
CA ILE A 198 13.92 12.75 2.37
C ILE A 198 13.28 12.19 3.65
N LYS A 199 13.44 10.88 3.92
CA LYS A 199 12.90 10.23 5.13
C LYS A 199 13.42 10.92 6.39
N HIS A 200 14.73 11.12 6.48
CA HIS A 200 15.40 11.82 7.59
C HIS A 200 14.89 13.25 7.73
N THR A 201 14.77 14.00 6.62
CA THR A 201 14.26 15.38 6.66
C THR A 201 12.81 15.44 7.16
N LEU A 202 11.95 14.52 6.70
CA LEU A 202 10.56 14.44 7.16
C LEU A 202 10.49 14.14 8.67
N LEU A 203 11.25 13.17 9.15
CA LEU A 203 11.32 12.82 10.58
C LEU A 203 11.81 14.01 11.43
N GLN A 204 12.87 14.70 10.99
CA GLN A 204 13.40 15.88 11.67
C GLN A 204 12.39 17.04 11.71
N ASN A 205 11.57 17.17 10.67
CA ASN A 205 10.51 18.16 10.60
C ASN A 205 9.22 17.74 11.36
N GLY A 206 9.27 16.70 12.19
CA GLY A 206 8.16 16.30 13.07
C GLY A 206 7.03 15.55 12.38
N TRP A 207 7.27 14.96 11.20
CA TRP A 207 6.23 14.20 10.49
C TRP A 207 5.91 12.89 11.20
N CYS A 208 4.64 12.48 11.10
CA CYS A 208 4.17 11.17 11.55
C CYS A 208 4.91 10.04 10.79
N PRO A 209 5.53 9.06 11.48
CA PRO A 209 6.21 7.94 10.81
C PRO A 209 5.29 7.16 9.86
N SER A 210 4.05 6.91 10.27
CA SER A 210 3.04 6.28 9.41
C SER A 210 2.71 7.10 8.16
N ASP A 211 2.88 8.41 8.19
CA ASP A 211 2.60 9.26 7.04
C ASP A 211 3.72 9.19 6.02
N ILE A 212 4.95 9.16 6.51
CA ILE A 212 6.15 8.97 5.71
C ILE A 212 6.05 7.66 4.95
N PHE A 213 5.77 6.54 5.63
CA PHE A 213 5.69 5.24 4.96
C PHE A 213 4.57 5.16 3.92
N ARG A 214 3.41 5.77 4.17
CA ARG A 214 2.35 5.85 3.15
C ARG A 214 2.82 6.60 1.91
N VAL A 215 3.45 7.76 2.08
CA VAL A 215 3.98 8.54 0.95
C VAL A 215 5.03 7.75 0.18
N TYR A 216 5.85 6.94 0.87
CA TYR A 216 6.82 6.07 0.22
C TYR A 216 6.17 4.92 -0.57
N GLN A 217 5.04 4.39 -0.12
CA GLN A 217 4.29 3.38 -0.88
C GLN A 217 3.55 3.99 -2.08
N ASP A 218 2.95 5.17 -1.93
CA ASP A 218 2.03 5.75 -2.92
C ASP A 218 2.69 6.67 -3.96
N ALA A 219 3.89 7.19 -3.69
CA ALA A 219 4.55 8.19 -4.53
C ALA A 219 5.98 7.79 -4.93
N THR A 220 6.42 8.30 -6.08
CA THR A 220 7.80 8.16 -6.57
C THR A 220 8.70 9.21 -5.89
N VAL A 221 9.96 9.30 -6.32
CA VAL A 221 10.90 10.32 -5.81
C VAL A 221 10.37 11.76 -5.97
N LEU A 222 9.59 12.03 -7.02
CA LEU A 222 9.07 13.37 -7.31
C LEU A 222 8.00 13.79 -6.31
N GLY A 223 6.96 12.96 -6.13
CA GLY A 223 5.93 13.22 -5.13
C GLY A 223 6.50 13.25 -3.71
N ARG A 224 7.43 12.35 -3.37
CA ARG A 224 8.14 12.36 -2.08
C ARG A 224 8.89 13.66 -1.84
N TYR A 225 9.68 14.10 -2.83
CA TYR A 225 10.45 15.34 -2.71
C TYR A 225 9.54 16.56 -2.58
N TYR A 226 8.52 16.67 -3.43
CA TYR A 226 7.53 17.76 -3.36
C TYR A 226 6.83 17.79 -1.99
N VAL A 227 6.30 16.65 -1.53
CA VAL A 227 5.62 16.52 -0.25
C VAL A 227 6.53 16.92 0.92
N SER A 228 7.82 16.60 0.86
CA SER A 228 8.79 17.00 1.87
C SER A 228 8.97 18.51 2.04
N ARG A 229 8.54 19.33 1.06
CA ARG A 229 8.60 20.80 1.14
C ARG A 229 7.34 21.43 1.77
N LEU A 230 6.26 20.68 1.97
CA LEU A 230 4.97 21.21 2.48
C LEU A 230 4.95 21.48 3.98
N GLY A 231 5.81 20.81 4.75
CA GLY A 231 5.75 20.76 6.22
C GLY A 231 4.65 19.80 6.74
N PRO A 232 4.70 19.46 8.04
CA PRO A 232 3.64 18.69 8.69
C PRO A 232 2.34 19.51 8.74
N LEU A 233 1.20 18.82 8.68
CA LEU A 233 -0.11 19.42 8.98
C LEU A 233 -0.30 19.44 10.50
N ASN A 234 -0.85 20.51 11.07
CA ASN A 234 -1.08 20.67 12.51
C ASN A 234 0.16 20.41 13.40
N ASN A 235 1.00 21.43 13.62
CA ASN A 235 2.15 21.41 14.56
C ASN A 235 1.79 21.13 16.05
N ILE A 236 0.52 20.91 16.38
CA ILE A 236 0.00 20.87 17.76
C ILE A 236 0.04 19.45 18.35
N THR A 237 -0.12 18.40 17.53
CA THR A 237 -0.03 17.02 18.01
C THR A 237 1.33 16.45 17.70
N SER A 238 2.23 16.44 18.69
CA SER A 238 3.38 15.53 18.63
C SER A 238 2.85 14.12 18.33
N HIS A 239 3.50 13.38 17.42
CA HIS A 239 3.15 12.00 17.05
C HIS A 239 4.03 10.93 17.76
N PRO A 240 4.38 11.03 19.06
CA PRO A 240 5.38 10.15 19.69
C PRO A 240 4.88 8.70 19.82
N GLN A 241 3.57 8.49 19.82
CA GLN A 241 2.93 7.17 19.90
C GLN A 241 2.67 6.56 18.52
N CYS A 242 2.90 7.31 17.43
CA CYS A 242 2.74 6.77 16.09
C CYS A 242 3.94 5.89 15.75
N THR A 243 3.66 4.78 15.10
CA THR A 243 4.69 3.89 14.55
C THR A 243 4.75 4.08 13.03
N GLU A 244 5.73 3.46 12.37
CA GLU A 244 5.74 3.31 10.90
C GLU A 244 4.46 2.65 10.39
N ASP A 245 3.70 2.04 11.31
CA ASP A 245 2.66 1.04 11.13
C ASP A 245 1.26 1.42 11.60
N ALA A 246 1.13 2.53 12.35
CA ALA A 246 -0.15 3.08 12.78
C ALA A 246 -0.01 4.56 13.11
N CYS A 247 -0.88 5.40 12.56
CA CYS A 247 -1.07 6.75 13.08
C CYS A 247 -2.03 6.67 14.28
N ARG A 248 -1.56 7.04 15.47
CA ARG A 248 -2.35 6.97 16.72
C ARG A 248 -2.93 8.32 17.15
N SER A 249 -2.58 9.42 16.50
CA SER A 249 -3.05 10.76 16.88
C SER A 249 -4.56 10.96 16.75
N CYS A 250 -5.22 10.17 15.89
CA CYS A 250 -6.66 10.26 15.65
C CYS A 250 -7.48 9.26 16.49
N GLN A 251 -6.87 8.51 17.40
CA GLN A 251 -7.59 7.58 18.28
C GLN A 251 -8.36 8.36 19.35
N ILE A 252 -9.56 7.88 19.66
CA ILE A 252 -10.49 8.56 20.57
C ILE A 252 -10.69 7.72 21.80
N ASP A 253 -10.36 8.30 22.95
CA ASP A 253 -10.79 7.80 24.25
C ASP A 253 -12.15 8.39 24.60
N ARG A 254 -13.18 7.54 24.80
CA ARG A 254 -14.53 7.99 25.17
C ARG A 254 -14.55 8.74 26.48
N GLN A 255 -13.71 8.37 27.43
CA GLN A 255 -13.76 8.93 28.78
C GLN A 255 -13.13 10.33 28.82
N ALA A 256 -12.12 10.56 27.99
CA ALA A 256 -11.44 11.85 27.88
C ALA A 256 -12.02 12.77 26.80
N TYR A 257 -12.98 12.30 26.00
CA TYR A 257 -13.49 13.04 24.86
C TYR A 257 -14.27 14.29 25.29
N GLN A 258 -13.96 15.43 24.66
CA GLN A 258 -14.66 16.69 24.87
C GLN A 258 -15.09 17.31 23.53
N THR A 259 -16.37 17.68 23.46
CA THR A 259 -16.92 18.49 22.37
C THR A 259 -16.28 19.89 22.40
N LYS A 260 -15.81 20.39 21.25
CA LYS A 260 -15.06 21.65 21.15
C LYS A 260 -15.89 22.75 20.48
N HIS A 261 -15.65 23.97 20.92
CA HIS A 261 -16.11 25.19 20.24
C HIS A 261 -15.24 25.51 19.02
N VAL A 262 -15.71 26.42 18.16
CA VAL A 262 -14.96 26.87 16.98
C VAL A 262 -13.65 27.55 17.36
N SER A 263 -13.67 28.40 18.39
CA SER A 263 -12.50 29.15 18.85
C SER A 263 -12.24 28.88 20.33
N ALA A 264 -10.95 28.89 20.70
CA ALA A 264 -10.56 28.88 22.10
C ALA A 264 -11.17 30.10 22.83
N GLY A 265 -11.80 29.86 23.98
CA GLY A 265 -12.44 30.91 24.79
C GLY A 265 -13.89 31.23 24.44
N CYS A 266 -14.51 30.54 23.47
CA CYS A 266 -15.97 30.61 23.28
C CYS A 266 -16.68 29.73 24.32
N ASP A 267 -17.75 30.25 24.91
CA ASP A 267 -18.54 29.63 25.98
C ASP A 267 -20.04 29.55 25.63
N CYS A 268 -20.39 29.63 24.34
CA CYS A 268 -21.78 29.60 23.88
C CYS A 268 -22.52 28.31 24.27
N ASP A 269 -23.82 28.41 24.48
CA ASP A 269 -24.64 27.25 24.85
C ASP A 269 -24.64 26.14 23.79
N MET A 270 -24.86 24.92 24.26
CA MET A 270 -25.15 23.74 23.46
C MET A 270 -26.60 23.77 22.98
N ILE A 271 -26.83 23.59 21.68
CA ILE A 271 -28.18 23.39 21.15
C ILE A 271 -28.36 21.88 20.93
N CYS A 272 -29.40 21.32 21.51
CA CYS A 272 -29.70 19.89 21.45
C CYS A 272 -31.08 19.64 20.83
N VAL A 273 -31.25 18.46 20.26
CA VAL A 273 -32.58 17.90 19.93
C VAL A 273 -32.93 16.79 20.92
N SER A 274 -34.22 16.49 21.04
CA SER A 274 -34.67 15.35 21.84
C SER A 274 -34.20 14.04 21.21
N THR A 275 -33.53 13.20 22.00
CA THR A 275 -33.11 11.85 21.57
C THR A 275 -34.32 10.99 21.20
N ASP A 276 -35.43 11.12 21.93
CA ASP A 276 -36.69 10.42 21.64
C ASP A 276 -37.25 10.79 20.27
N ALA A 277 -37.17 12.07 19.88
CA ALA A 277 -37.66 12.54 18.57
C ALA A 277 -36.81 11.99 17.42
N VAL A 278 -35.48 11.92 17.60
CA VAL A 278 -34.57 11.29 16.63
C VAL A 278 -34.88 9.79 16.53
N ALA A 279 -35.06 9.12 17.67
CA ALA A 279 -35.41 7.70 17.76
C ALA A 279 -36.75 7.39 17.07
N GLU A 280 -37.76 8.24 17.23
CA GLU A 280 -39.07 8.09 16.57
C GLU A 280 -38.96 8.13 15.05
N ILE A 281 -38.24 9.11 14.50
CA ILE A 281 -37.99 9.20 13.05
C ILE A 281 -37.32 7.93 12.51
N LEU A 282 -36.36 7.37 13.27
CA LEU A 282 -35.64 6.16 12.89
C LEU A 282 -36.54 4.92 12.95
N ARG A 283 -37.41 4.82 13.96
CA ARG A 283 -38.42 3.74 14.10
C ARG A 283 -39.41 3.74 12.94
N GLU A 284 -39.76 4.91 12.42
CA GLU A 284 -40.59 5.04 11.21
C GLU A 284 -39.86 4.71 9.90
N GLY A 285 -38.55 4.44 9.97
CA GLY A 285 -37.75 4.03 8.84
C GLY A 285 -37.18 5.18 7.99
N SER A 286 -37.39 6.43 8.41
CA SER A 286 -36.91 7.62 7.70
C SER A 286 -35.54 8.10 8.18
N ILE A 287 -35.01 9.14 7.53
CA ILE A 287 -33.72 9.74 7.88
C ILE A 287 -33.97 11.08 8.60
N PRO A 288 -33.50 11.26 9.85
CA PRO A 288 -33.57 12.54 10.54
C PRO A 288 -32.55 13.49 9.91
N THR A 289 -32.97 14.70 9.55
CA THR A 289 -32.09 15.77 9.07
C THR A 289 -32.38 17.03 9.86
N ILE A 290 -31.42 17.94 9.92
CA ILE A 290 -31.52 19.15 10.71
C ILE A 290 -31.22 20.38 9.87
N ARG A 291 -31.81 21.51 10.26
CA ARG A 291 -31.34 22.84 9.87
C ARG A 291 -31.51 23.79 11.05
N LEU A 292 -30.77 24.89 11.03
CA LEU A 292 -31.03 25.97 11.97
C LEU A 292 -32.22 26.81 11.51
N ASN A 293 -33.00 27.30 12.46
CA ASN A 293 -34.01 28.32 12.20
C ASN A 293 -33.36 29.61 11.64
N ASN A 294 -34.18 30.54 11.15
CA ASN A 294 -33.67 31.82 10.62
C ASN A 294 -32.91 32.66 11.66
N GLY A 295 -33.19 32.47 12.96
CA GLY A 295 -32.45 33.10 14.07
C GLY A 295 -31.09 32.45 14.38
N MET A 296 -30.76 31.34 13.72
CA MET A 296 -29.56 30.53 13.93
C MET A 296 -29.32 30.13 15.41
N ASN A 297 -30.38 29.92 16.18
CA ASN A 297 -30.31 29.65 17.62
C ASN A 297 -31.13 28.43 18.07
N ALA A 298 -31.84 27.77 17.15
CA ALA A 298 -32.55 26.53 17.42
C ALA A 298 -32.42 25.57 16.22
N ILE A 299 -32.44 24.27 16.51
CA ILE A 299 -32.47 23.22 15.50
C ILE A 299 -33.93 22.89 15.14
N GLU A 300 -34.23 22.90 13.85
CA GLU A 300 -35.45 22.33 13.27
C GLU A 300 -35.12 20.92 12.77
N LEU A 301 -35.77 19.91 13.36
CA LEU A 301 -35.62 18.51 12.99
C LEU A 301 -36.67 18.15 11.93
N GLU A 302 -36.21 17.62 10.80
CA GLU A 302 -37.04 17.25 9.66
C GLU A 302 -36.82 15.80 9.24
N GLN A 303 -37.88 15.16 8.78
CA GLN A 303 -37.86 13.78 8.31
C GLN A 303 -37.73 13.73 6.80
N VAL A 304 -36.70 13.06 6.30
CA VAL A 304 -36.56 12.76 4.86
C VAL A 304 -37.12 11.38 4.56
N GLY A 305 -38.24 11.35 3.83
CA GLY A 305 -38.90 10.13 3.36
C GLY A 305 -38.19 9.50 2.15
N SER A 306 -38.51 8.24 1.87
CA SER A 306 -37.83 7.44 0.82
C SER A 306 -38.14 7.87 -0.63
N CYS A 307 -39.13 8.73 -0.86
CA CYS A 307 -39.69 9.01 -2.19
C CYS A 307 -39.51 10.46 -2.70
N SER A 308 -38.81 11.33 -1.97
CA SER A 308 -38.54 12.70 -2.43
C SER A 308 -37.10 12.84 -2.93
N PRO A 309 -36.84 13.67 -3.97
CA PRO A 309 -35.47 14.02 -4.33
C PRO A 309 -34.82 14.70 -3.12
N THR A 310 -33.79 14.05 -2.59
CA THR A 310 -33.17 14.40 -1.32
C THR A 310 -32.27 15.62 -1.47
N ASN A 311 -32.66 16.73 -0.85
CA ASN A 311 -31.94 18.00 -0.88
C ASN A 311 -31.29 18.32 0.47
N PHE A 312 -30.52 17.37 1.00
CA PHE A 312 -29.71 17.59 2.20
C PHE A 312 -28.24 17.27 1.94
N THR A 313 -27.37 17.87 2.74
CA THR A 313 -25.93 17.64 2.75
C THR A 313 -25.57 16.73 3.92
N ALA A 314 -24.85 15.64 3.71
CA ALA A 314 -24.30 14.88 4.83
C ALA A 314 -22.96 15.48 5.26
N ILE A 315 -22.69 15.53 6.55
CA ILE A 315 -21.42 15.97 7.11
C ILE A 315 -20.59 14.74 7.41
N SER A 316 -19.39 14.69 6.84
CA SER A 316 -18.34 13.74 7.20
C SER A 316 -17.28 14.47 8.00
N HIS A 317 -16.94 13.98 9.18
CA HIS A 317 -16.02 14.70 10.07
C HIS A 317 -15.13 13.77 10.89
N VAL A 318 -14.00 14.32 11.33
CA VAL A 318 -13.07 13.62 12.21
C VAL A 318 -13.45 13.90 13.65
N TRP A 319 -13.96 12.89 14.36
CA TRP A 319 -14.40 13.08 15.75
C TRP A 319 -13.32 13.65 16.67
N SER A 320 -12.04 13.32 16.49
CA SER A 320 -10.93 13.87 17.32
C SER A 320 -10.79 15.39 17.21
N ASP A 321 -11.41 16.02 16.21
CA ASP A 321 -11.49 17.48 16.07
C ASP A 321 -12.54 18.12 17.00
N GLY A 322 -13.29 17.34 17.76
CA GLY A 322 -14.22 17.83 18.79
C GLY A 322 -15.65 18.07 18.31
N LEU A 323 -16.05 17.51 17.16
CA LEU A 323 -17.41 17.63 16.60
C LEU A 323 -18.35 16.46 16.97
N GLY A 324 -17.90 15.53 17.81
CA GLY A 324 -18.71 14.49 18.43
C GLY A 324 -19.36 14.97 19.73
N ASN A 325 -20.31 14.19 20.25
CA ASN A 325 -20.91 14.38 21.57
C ASN A 325 -21.43 13.03 22.09
N LEU A 326 -20.93 12.58 23.24
CA LEU A 326 -21.29 11.27 23.82
C LEU A 326 -22.50 11.34 24.75
N HIS A 327 -22.91 12.54 25.16
CA HIS A 327 -23.88 12.75 26.25
C HIS A 327 -25.23 13.26 25.76
N SER A 328 -25.28 13.94 24.61
CA SER A 328 -26.52 14.45 24.04
C SER A 328 -26.46 14.56 22.52
N ASN A 329 -27.64 14.55 21.90
CA ASN A 329 -27.82 14.84 20.48
C ASN A 329 -27.74 16.36 20.23
N GLY A 330 -26.54 16.93 20.36
CA GLY A 330 -26.34 18.38 20.25
C GLY A 330 -24.89 18.82 20.07
N LEU A 331 -24.71 20.08 19.66
CA LEU A 331 -23.41 20.71 19.43
C LEU A 331 -23.41 22.18 19.91
N PRO A 332 -22.23 22.78 20.17
CA PRO A 332 -22.14 24.18 20.54
C PRO A 332 -22.75 25.07 19.46
N THR A 333 -23.45 26.13 19.88
CA THR A 333 -24.11 27.07 18.95
C THR A 333 -23.15 27.59 17.87
N CYS A 334 -21.90 27.88 18.24
CA CYS A 334 -20.88 28.35 17.30
C CYS A 334 -20.56 27.32 16.19
N GLN A 335 -20.51 26.03 16.53
CA GLN A 335 -20.24 24.95 15.57
C GLN A 335 -21.41 24.78 14.61
N LEU A 336 -22.63 24.75 15.12
CA LEU A 336 -23.83 24.65 14.30
C LEU A 336 -23.97 25.81 13.33
N LYS A 337 -23.72 27.05 13.78
CA LYS A 337 -23.73 28.24 12.93
C LYS A 337 -22.69 28.13 11.80
N ARG A 338 -21.48 27.67 12.14
CA ARG A 338 -20.40 27.46 11.17
C ARG A 338 -20.78 26.42 10.12
N ILE A 339 -21.26 25.26 10.54
CA ILE A 339 -21.66 24.17 9.65
C ILE A 339 -22.83 24.61 8.76
N GLN A 340 -23.87 25.23 9.33
CA GLN A 340 -25.02 25.72 8.56
C GLN A 340 -24.58 26.71 7.47
N LYS A 341 -23.68 27.64 7.81
CA LYS A 341 -23.13 28.58 6.83
C LYS A 341 -22.40 27.84 5.70
N GLN A 342 -21.49 26.93 6.04
CA GLN A 342 -20.73 26.17 5.04
C GLN A 342 -21.64 25.34 4.13
N VAL A 343 -22.67 24.70 4.67
CA VAL A 343 -23.67 23.96 3.89
C VAL A 343 -24.45 24.88 2.95
N ASN A 344 -24.82 26.08 3.40
CA ASN A 344 -25.51 27.07 2.57
C ASN A 344 -24.61 27.58 1.44
N ASP A 345 -23.30 27.69 1.67
CA ASP A 345 -22.33 28.22 0.71
C ASP A 345 -22.02 27.24 -0.45
N LEU A 346 -22.32 25.94 -0.31
CA LEU A 346 -22.03 24.92 -1.34
C LEU A 346 -22.72 25.13 -2.70
N GLN A 347 -23.82 25.88 -2.74
CA GLN A 347 -24.49 26.37 -3.96
C GLN A 347 -25.65 27.30 -3.54
N PRO A 348 -25.96 28.36 -4.29
CA PRO A 348 -27.10 29.21 -3.98
C PRO A 348 -28.42 28.43 -4.14
N PHE A 349 -28.99 27.99 -3.01
CA PHE A 349 -30.31 27.38 -2.99
C PHE A 349 -31.37 28.48 -3.04
N ARG A 350 -32.01 28.66 -4.20
CA ARG A 350 -33.27 29.43 -4.31
C ARG A 350 -34.42 28.45 -4.36
N GLN A 351 -35.33 28.51 -3.38
CA GLN A 351 -36.64 27.88 -3.56
C GLN A 351 -37.34 28.59 -4.74
N PRO A 352 -37.97 27.85 -5.67
CA PRO A 352 -38.63 28.43 -6.84
C PRO A 352 -39.71 29.47 -6.50
N ASP A 353 -40.32 29.39 -5.30
CA ASP A 353 -41.52 30.17 -4.94
C ASP A 353 -41.36 31.05 -3.68
N SER A 354 -40.15 31.25 -3.14
CA SER A 354 -39.90 32.04 -1.93
C SER A 354 -38.76 33.04 -2.12
N SER A 355 -39.03 34.31 -1.82
CA SER A 355 -38.03 35.39 -1.78
C SER A 355 -37.11 35.33 -0.56
N ALA A 356 -37.31 34.37 0.36
CA ALA A 356 -36.50 34.19 1.55
C ALA A 356 -35.45 33.08 1.36
N LEU A 357 -34.17 33.41 1.65
CA LEU A 357 -33.09 32.42 1.76
C LEU A 357 -33.38 31.52 2.96
N THR A 358 -33.81 30.28 2.71
CA THR A 358 -34.01 29.28 3.76
C THR A 358 -32.74 28.47 3.98
N ASN A 359 -32.38 28.22 5.23
CA ASN A 359 -31.28 27.31 5.58
C ASN A 359 -31.49 25.91 4.98
N ARG A 360 -30.42 25.32 4.46
CA ARG A 360 -30.44 23.97 3.88
C ARG A 360 -30.35 22.92 4.98
N ASN A 361 -31.07 21.81 4.76
CA ASN A 361 -30.97 20.63 5.63
C ASN A 361 -29.60 19.97 5.50
N PHE A 362 -29.08 19.50 6.62
CA PHE A 362 -27.91 18.65 6.67
C PHE A 362 -28.08 17.51 7.67
N TRP A 363 -27.27 16.47 7.50
CA TRP A 363 -27.19 15.32 8.39
C TRP A 363 -25.81 15.29 9.03
N ILE A 364 -25.73 15.08 10.33
CA ILE A 364 -24.47 14.85 11.07
C ILE A 364 -24.73 13.78 12.12
N ASP A 365 -23.86 12.78 12.18
CA ASP A 365 -23.98 11.62 13.06
C ASP A 365 -24.16 12.03 14.53
N THR A 366 -23.40 13.02 15.01
CA THR A 366 -23.47 13.54 16.39
C THR A 366 -24.88 13.92 16.85
N ILE A 367 -25.73 14.40 15.93
CA ILE A 367 -27.09 14.86 16.26
C ILE A 367 -28.15 13.88 15.76
N CYS A 368 -27.90 13.24 14.62
CA CYS A 368 -28.87 12.40 13.92
C CYS A 368 -28.80 10.91 14.32
N VAL A 369 -27.85 10.52 15.18
CA VAL A 369 -27.72 9.17 15.75
C VAL A 369 -28.00 9.22 17.27
N PRO A 370 -28.98 8.47 17.81
CA PRO A 370 -29.34 8.52 19.23
C PRO A 370 -28.18 8.23 20.19
N THR A 371 -28.08 9.04 21.24
CA THR A 371 -27.12 8.88 22.36
C THR A 371 -27.78 8.22 23.58
N GLY A 372 -27.00 7.71 24.53
CA GLY A 372 -27.51 7.03 25.74
C GLY A 372 -27.69 5.52 25.61
N SER A 373 -27.70 4.81 26.75
CA SER A 373 -27.84 3.34 26.81
C SER A 373 -29.21 2.85 26.35
N ASP A 374 -30.25 3.66 26.57
CA ASP A 374 -31.64 3.25 26.39
C ASP A 374 -32.06 3.20 24.92
N PHE A 375 -31.26 3.80 24.02
CA PHE A 375 -31.52 3.89 22.58
C PHE A 375 -30.55 3.02 21.75
N GLU A 376 -30.02 1.94 22.31
CA GLU A 376 -29.06 1.06 21.62
C GLU A 376 -29.66 0.40 20.36
N ALA A 377 -30.95 0.07 20.40
CA ALA A 377 -31.67 -0.48 19.25
C ALA A 377 -31.77 0.55 18.12
N GLU A 378 -32.17 1.78 18.43
CA GLU A 378 -32.29 2.86 17.46
C GLU A 378 -30.94 3.35 16.95
N ARG A 379 -29.89 3.30 17.77
CA ARG A 379 -28.51 3.51 17.32
C ARG A 379 -28.11 2.47 16.28
N SER A 380 -28.44 1.20 16.52
CA SER A 380 -28.18 0.12 15.55
C SER A 380 -28.99 0.33 14.26
N LEU A 381 -30.24 0.79 14.35
CA LEU A 381 -31.04 1.20 13.17
C LEU A 381 -30.40 2.36 12.41
N ALA A 382 -29.86 3.36 13.10
CA ALA A 382 -29.19 4.49 12.48
C ALA A 382 -27.90 4.05 11.75
N ILE A 383 -27.09 3.20 12.39
CA ILE A 383 -25.87 2.61 11.79
C ILE A 383 -26.23 1.81 10.53
N ALA A 384 -27.26 0.95 10.61
CA ALA A 384 -27.75 0.19 9.46
C ALA A 384 -28.24 1.10 8.31
N LYS A 385 -28.72 2.31 8.63
CA LYS A 385 -29.16 3.31 7.65
C LYS A 385 -28.05 4.20 7.11
N MET A 386 -26.82 4.19 7.66
CA MET A 386 -25.75 5.10 7.21
C MET A 386 -25.45 4.96 5.72
N VAL A 387 -25.48 3.73 5.17
CA VAL A 387 -25.37 3.47 3.72
C VAL A 387 -26.38 4.31 2.92
N LYS A 388 -27.64 4.31 3.37
CA LYS A 388 -28.71 5.07 2.74
C LYS A 388 -28.52 6.58 2.90
N VAL A 389 -28.05 7.04 4.05
CA VAL A 389 -27.78 8.47 4.32
C VAL A 389 -26.78 9.04 3.32
N TYR A 390 -25.58 8.46 3.23
CA TYR A 390 -24.52 9.00 2.38
C TYR A 390 -24.82 8.86 0.88
N ARG A 391 -25.54 7.80 0.48
CA ARG A 391 -25.99 7.61 -0.91
C ARG A 391 -27.10 8.59 -1.32
N LEU A 392 -28.00 8.92 -0.41
CA LEU A 392 -29.09 9.85 -0.68
C LEU A 392 -28.66 11.32 -0.55
N ALA A 393 -27.65 11.62 0.25
CA ALA A 393 -27.13 12.98 0.36
C ALA A 393 -26.79 13.56 -1.03
N LYS A 394 -27.15 14.83 -1.26
CA LYS A 394 -26.79 15.53 -2.50
C LYS A 394 -25.28 15.70 -2.59
N ASP A 395 -24.70 16.15 -1.48
CA ASP A 395 -23.28 16.41 -1.30
C ASP A 395 -22.85 15.87 0.07
N VAL A 396 -21.62 15.39 0.18
CA VAL A 396 -20.96 15.09 1.46
C VAL A 396 -19.91 16.16 1.72
N LEU A 397 -20.15 16.99 2.74
CA LEU A 397 -19.23 18.04 3.16
C LEU A 397 -18.27 17.48 4.20
N ILE A 398 -16.98 17.51 3.89
CA ILE A 398 -15.90 16.97 4.71
C ILE A 398 -15.31 18.09 5.56
N LEU A 399 -15.33 17.87 6.87
CA LEU A 399 -14.78 18.77 7.88
C LEU A 399 -13.62 18.10 8.62
N SER A 400 -12.47 18.76 8.61
CA SER A 400 -11.30 18.37 9.41
C SER A 400 -10.54 19.63 9.83
N SER A 401 -10.01 19.64 11.05
CA SER A 401 -9.28 20.78 11.61
C SER A 401 -8.11 21.22 10.72
N GLU A 402 -7.38 20.27 10.14
CA GLU A 402 -6.25 20.49 9.23
C GLU A 402 -6.65 21.23 7.94
N LEU A 403 -7.88 21.04 7.46
CA LEU A 403 -8.36 21.71 6.24
C LEU A 403 -8.49 23.23 6.42
N HIS A 404 -8.68 23.71 7.66
CA HIS A 404 -8.71 25.14 7.96
C HIS A 404 -7.33 25.81 7.85
N GLU A 405 -6.26 25.03 7.78
CA GLU A 405 -4.90 25.52 7.52
C GLU A 405 -4.61 25.67 6.02
N ILE A 406 -5.52 25.26 5.13
CA ILE A 406 -5.32 25.26 3.69
C ILE A 406 -6.15 26.38 3.04
N ASP A 407 -5.50 27.17 2.18
CA ASP A 407 -6.14 28.21 1.36
C ASP A 407 -6.55 27.64 0.00
N SER A 408 -7.76 27.95 -0.46
CA SER A 408 -8.31 27.45 -1.73
C SER A 408 -7.65 28.04 -2.98
N CYS A 409 -6.91 29.14 -2.85
CA CYS A 409 -6.21 29.80 -3.96
C CYS A 409 -4.92 29.08 -4.43
N ARG A 410 -4.54 27.98 -3.77
CA ARG A 410 -3.36 27.17 -4.11
C ARG A 410 -3.60 26.37 -5.39
N GLY A 411 -2.52 26.05 -6.10
CA GLY A 411 -2.58 25.23 -7.31
C GLY A 411 -3.07 23.80 -7.04
N PRO A 412 -3.66 23.11 -8.04
CA PRO A 412 -4.24 21.77 -7.88
C PRO A 412 -3.32 20.72 -7.26
N TRP A 413 -2.04 20.69 -7.65
CA TRP A 413 -1.04 19.74 -7.12
C TRP A 413 -0.74 19.98 -5.64
N GLU A 414 -0.72 21.24 -5.19
CA GLU A 414 -0.52 21.56 -3.77
C GLU A 414 -1.77 21.23 -2.95
N LEU A 415 -2.96 21.59 -3.45
CA LEU A 415 -4.23 21.26 -2.81
C LEU A 415 -4.36 19.75 -2.63
N SER A 416 -4.12 18.97 -3.68
CA SER A 416 -4.09 17.51 -3.62
C SER A 416 -3.12 17.01 -2.55
N ALA A 417 -1.87 17.48 -2.57
CA ALA A 417 -0.83 17.05 -1.65
C ALA A 417 -1.11 17.40 -0.18
N ARG A 418 -1.85 18.48 0.10
CA ARG A 418 -2.27 18.83 1.47
C ARG A 418 -3.53 18.07 1.89
N ILE A 419 -4.57 18.03 1.08
CA ILE A 419 -5.87 17.42 1.42
C ILE A 419 -5.72 15.90 1.66
N ASN A 420 -4.98 15.19 0.80
CA ASN A 420 -4.77 13.74 0.89
C ASN A 420 -3.89 13.29 2.08
N ARG A 421 -3.37 14.23 2.88
CA ARG A 421 -2.61 13.96 4.10
C ARG A 421 -3.41 14.15 5.39
N THR A 422 -4.62 14.67 5.31
CA THR A 422 -5.47 14.91 6.48
C THR A 422 -5.88 13.62 7.18
N ALA A 423 -6.23 13.73 8.47
CA ALA A 423 -6.79 12.69 9.31
C ALA A 423 -8.03 12.02 8.72
N TRP A 424 -8.77 12.71 7.85
CA TRP A 424 -9.90 12.12 7.12
C TRP A 424 -9.47 10.95 6.22
N PHE A 425 -8.26 10.98 5.64
CA PHE A 425 -7.71 9.85 4.89
C PHE A 425 -7.12 8.74 5.78
N ARG A 426 -7.18 8.88 7.11
CA ARG A 426 -6.58 7.94 8.07
C ARG A 426 -7.60 7.10 8.83
N ARG A 427 -8.88 7.42 8.77
CA ARG A 427 -9.93 6.68 9.50
C ARG A 427 -10.70 5.74 8.58
N LEU A 428 -11.11 4.60 9.12
CA LEU A 428 -11.91 3.60 8.39
C LEU A 428 -13.34 4.11 8.15
N TRP A 429 -13.96 4.70 9.17
CA TRP A 429 -15.30 5.29 9.06
C TRP A 429 -15.38 6.34 7.95
N THR A 430 -14.41 7.25 7.87
CA THR A 430 -14.39 8.29 6.82
C THR A 430 -14.15 7.72 5.42
N LEU A 431 -13.41 6.61 5.28
CA LEU A 431 -13.30 5.88 4.01
C LEU A 431 -14.68 5.36 3.57
N HIS A 432 -15.40 4.72 4.50
CA HIS A 432 -16.75 4.22 4.28
C HIS A 432 -17.71 5.35 3.83
N GLU A 433 -17.66 6.51 4.51
CA GLU A 433 -18.46 7.69 4.16
C GLU A 433 -18.11 8.24 2.77
N GLY A 434 -16.81 8.30 2.44
CA GLY A 434 -16.31 8.73 1.14
C GLY A 434 -16.75 7.83 -0.01
N ILE A 435 -16.62 6.51 0.14
CA ILE A 435 -17.03 5.51 -0.87
C ILE A 435 -18.53 5.58 -1.15
N LEU A 436 -19.34 5.81 -0.12
CA LEU A 436 -20.80 5.89 -0.25
C LEU A 436 -21.28 7.25 -0.79
N SER A 437 -20.44 8.27 -0.75
CA SER A 437 -20.76 9.61 -1.22
C SER A 437 -20.92 9.65 -2.74
N LYS A 438 -21.89 10.43 -3.24
CA LYS A 438 -21.92 10.80 -4.66
C LYS A 438 -20.83 11.82 -4.99
N ARG A 439 -20.76 12.87 -4.18
CA ARG A 439 -19.81 13.97 -4.28
C ARG A 439 -19.19 14.24 -2.91
N SER A 440 -17.86 14.21 -2.86
CA SER A 440 -17.06 14.53 -1.67
C SER A 440 -16.47 15.93 -1.82
N ILE A 441 -16.85 16.85 -0.93
CA ILE A 441 -16.43 18.26 -0.97
C ILE A 441 -15.67 18.59 0.31
N PHE A 442 -14.43 19.06 0.18
CA PHE A 442 -13.54 19.39 1.29
C PHE A 442 -13.66 20.87 1.65
N GLN A 443 -14.09 21.17 2.88
CA GLN A 443 -14.18 22.55 3.37
C GLN A 443 -12.80 23.05 3.82
N LEU A 444 -12.18 23.90 3.01
CA LEU A 444 -10.92 24.57 3.32
C LEU A 444 -11.17 25.84 4.17
N ARG A 445 -10.14 26.65 4.40
CA ARG A 445 -10.21 27.88 5.22
C ARG A 445 -11.24 28.88 4.69
N ASP A 446 -11.23 29.10 3.38
CA ASP A 446 -11.89 30.20 2.67
C ASP A 446 -12.95 29.71 1.66
N GLY A 447 -12.96 28.42 1.32
CA GLY A 447 -13.89 27.86 0.34
C GLY A 447 -13.95 26.33 0.40
N ALA A 448 -14.92 25.76 -0.30
CA ALA A 448 -15.09 24.31 -0.43
C ALA A 448 -14.60 23.85 -1.80
N VAL A 449 -13.83 22.76 -1.84
CA VAL A 449 -13.19 22.24 -3.06
C VAL A 449 -13.55 20.78 -3.27
N GLU A 450 -13.78 20.40 -4.54
CA GLU A 450 -14.01 19.02 -4.96
C GLU A 450 -12.76 18.50 -5.67
N LEU A 451 -12.10 17.47 -5.10
CA LEU A 451 -10.86 16.91 -5.64
C LEU A 451 -11.02 16.32 -7.05
N SER A 452 -12.18 15.75 -7.37
CA SER A 452 -12.49 15.27 -8.73
C SER A 452 -12.51 16.41 -9.75
N SER A 453 -12.98 17.59 -9.37
CA SER A 453 -12.94 18.79 -10.22
C SER A 453 -11.52 19.26 -10.48
N LEU A 454 -10.64 19.23 -9.46
CA LEU A 454 -9.20 19.50 -9.64
C LEU A 454 -8.54 18.49 -10.57
N ALA A 455 -8.89 17.21 -10.46
CA ALA A 455 -8.35 16.17 -11.34
C ALA A 455 -8.76 16.41 -12.80
N VAL A 456 -10.02 16.80 -13.04
CA VAL A 456 -10.47 17.18 -14.39
C VAL A 456 -9.73 18.42 -14.88
N GLU A 457 -9.58 19.46 -14.06
CA GLU A 457 -8.82 20.67 -14.42
C GLU A 457 -7.38 20.34 -14.87
N VAL A 458 -6.70 19.49 -14.10
CA VAL A 458 -5.31 19.08 -14.36
C VAL A 458 -5.17 18.21 -15.63
N GLU A 459 -6.18 17.39 -15.95
CA GLU A 459 -6.17 16.50 -17.12
C GLU A 459 -6.70 17.15 -18.40
N THR A 460 -7.58 18.15 -18.30
CA THR A 460 -8.27 18.76 -19.46
C THR A 460 -7.69 20.09 -19.92
N ASP A 461 -6.58 20.55 -19.32
CA ASP A 461 -5.88 21.78 -19.71
C ASP A 461 -5.47 21.74 -21.20
N PRO A 462 -6.17 22.49 -22.09
CA PRO A 462 -5.98 22.41 -23.54
C PRO A 462 -4.63 22.97 -24.02
N ASP A 463 -3.99 23.82 -23.21
CA ASP A 463 -2.67 24.39 -23.50
C ASP A 463 -1.52 23.42 -23.16
N SER A 464 -1.85 22.22 -22.67
CA SER A 464 -0.90 21.31 -22.00
C SER A 464 -0.39 20.12 -22.82
N ASP A 465 -0.93 19.87 -24.01
CA ASP A 465 -0.49 18.77 -24.89
C ASP A 465 0.92 19.00 -25.47
N SER A 466 1.49 20.20 -25.31
CA SER A 466 2.84 20.54 -25.77
C SER A 466 3.81 21.00 -24.67
N ASN A 467 3.39 21.07 -23.40
CA ASN A 467 4.19 21.63 -22.31
C ASN A 467 4.65 20.54 -21.31
N ILE A 468 5.96 20.26 -21.31
CA ILE A 468 6.63 19.27 -20.45
C ILE A 468 6.49 19.64 -18.97
N TYR A 469 6.48 20.93 -18.63
CA TYR A 469 6.25 21.38 -17.25
C TYR A 469 4.84 21.01 -16.77
N GLN A 470 3.82 21.11 -17.63
CA GLN A 470 2.47 20.67 -17.25
C GLN A 470 2.38 19.16 -17.10
N ALA A 471 3.03 18.38 -17.96
CA ALA A 471 3.15 16.93 -17.78
C ALA A 471 3.82 16.56 -16.45
N PHE A 472 4.81 17.36 -16.03
CA PHE A 472 5.47 17.22 -14.75
C PHE A 472 4.55 17.54 -13.56
N LEU A 473 3.78 18.62 -13.63
CA LEU A 473 2.78 18.96 -12.61
C LEU A 473 1.68 17.91 -12.50
N ARG A 474 1.23 17.36 -13.64
CA ARG A 474 0.29 16.22 -13.68
C ARG A 474 0.85 15.00 -12.96
N ALA A 475 2.12 14.68 -13.15
CA ALA A 475 2.76 13.56 -12.46
C ALA A 475 2.74 13.76 -10.93
N ILE A 476 3.13 14.95 -10.44
CA ILE A 476 3.06 15.29 -9.01
C ILE A 476 1.61 15.21 -8.51
N PHE A 477 0.65 15.75 -9.24
CA PHE A 477 -0.77 15.70 -8.88
C PHE A 477 -1.26 14.25 -8.73
N ARG A 478 -0.98 13.39 -9.73
CA ARG A 478 -1.40 11.98 -9.72
C ARG A 478 -0.81 11.22 -8.53
N GLU A 479 0.47 11.40 -8.23
CA GLU A 479 1.12 10.75 -7.08
C GLU A 479 0.56 11.25 -5.75
N THR A 480 0.34 12.55 -5.62
CA THR A 480 -0.15 13.15 -4.37
C THR A 480 -1.65 12.93 -4.13
N CYS A 481 -2.42 12.68 -5.19
CA CYS A 481 -3.87 12.41 -5.14
C CYS A 481 -4.19 10.92 -4.92
N MET A 482 -3.18 10.06 -4.87
CA MET A 482 -3.34 8.60 -4.86
C MET A 482 -4.38 8.07 -3.83
N PRO A 483 -4.46 8.55 -2.57
CA PRO A 483 -5.47 8.07 -1.63
C PRO A 483 -6.91 8.34 -2.08
N PHE A 484 -7.17 9.53 -2.64
CA PHE A 484 -8.47 9.88 -3.20
C PHE A 484 -8.76 9.10 -4.47
N THR A 485 -7.79 8.96 -5.38
CA THR A 485 -7.95 8.19 -6.62
C THR A 485 -8.26 6.72 -6.34
N LYS A 486 -7.57 6.08 -5.38
CA LYS A 486 -7.85 4.70 -4.95
C LYS A 486 -9.28 4.56 -4.40
N MET A 487 -9.74 5.54 -3.62
CA MET A 487 -11.11 5.57 -3.08
C MET A 487 -12.18 5.71 -4.17
N GLU A 488 -12.01 6.65 -5.12
CA GLU A 488 -12.96 6.84 -6.22
C GLU A 488 -12.93 5.65 -7.20
N ALA A 489 -11.76 5.04 -7.43
CA ALA A 489 -11.65 3.79 -8.20
C ALA A 489 -12.43 2.66 -7.52
N PHE A 490 -12.28 2.47 -6.21
CA PHE A 490 -13.03 1.46 -5.46
C PHE A 490 -14.55 1.69 -5.50
N LYS A 491 -14.97 2.96 -5.43
CA LYS A 491 -16.38 3.35 -5.55
C LYS A 491 -17.00 2.96 -6.88
N SER A 492 -16.25 3.01 -7.99
CA SER A 492 -16.75 2.66 -9.34
C SER A 492 -16.71 1.16 -9.67
N MET A 493 -16.08 0.34 -8.82
CA MET A 493 -15.97 -1.11 -9.00
C MET A 493 -17.30 -1.86 -8.84
N THR A 494 -17.40 -3.02 -9.52
CA THR A 494 -18.50 -3.98 -9.30
C THR A 494 -18.39 -4.61 -7.90
N SER A 495 -19.46 -5.21 -7.39
CA SER A 495 -19.43 -5.92 -6.11
C SER A 495 -18.36 -7.02 -6.08
N HIS A 496 -18.14 -7.72 -7.20
CA HIS A 496 -17.10 -8.74 -7.32
C HIS A 496 -15.69 -8.14 -7.19
N ASP A 497 -15.42 -7.05 -7.92
CA ASP A 497 -14.09 -6.42 -7.91
C ASP A 497 -13.78 -5.75 -6.57
N ARG A 498 -14.82 -5.22 -5.88
CA ARG A 498 -14.67 -4.68 -4.53
C ARG A 498 -14.20 -5.74 -3.52
N ILE A 499 -14.62 -6.99 -3.66
CA ILE A 499 -14.13 -8.09 -2.79
C ILE A 499 -12.62 -8.28 -2.97
N GLN A 500 -12.11 -8.11 -4.18
CA GLN A 500 -10.67 -8.21 -4.45
C GLN A 500 -9.89 -6.98 -3.95
N ALA A 501 -10.46 -5.79 -4.11
CA ALA A 501 -9.77 -4.53 -3.83
C ALA A 501 -9.89 -4.03 -2.38
N ILE A 502 -10.81 -4.57 -1.57
CA ILE A 502 -11.14 -4.01 -0.25
C ILE A 502 -9.93 -4.00 0.70
N TRP A 503 -9.05 -5.01 0.64
CA TRP A 503 -7.85 -5.08 1.48
C TRP A 503 -6.85 -3.98 1.14
N SER A 504 -6.72 -3.64 -0.15
CA SER A 504 -5.91 -2.51 -0.59
C SER A 504 -6.56 -1.17 -0.23
N ALA A 505 -7.89 -1.08 -0.30
CA ALA A 505 -8.63 0.15 0.00
C ALA A 505 -8.53 0.57 1.49
N VAL A 506 -8.51 -0.40 2.40
CA VAL A 506 -8.41 -0.14 3.85
C VAL A 506 -6.98 0.08 4.35
N GLN A 507 -5.96 -0.05 3.48
CA GLN A 507 -4.58 0.23 3.88
C GLN A 507 -4.42 1.66 4.39
N TRP A 508 -3.54 1.82 5.38
CA TRP A 508 -3.26 3.11 6.06
C TRP A 508 -4.45 3.72 6.81
N ARG A 509 -5.57 2.99 6.93
CA ARG A 509 -6.70 3.38 7.78
C ARG A 509 -6.53 2.84 9.20
N THR A 510 -7.27 3.45 10.11
CA THR A 510 -7.32 3.10 11.53
C THR A 510 -8.76 3.23 12.03
N THR A 511 -9.09 2.47 13.07
CA THR A 511 -10.36 2.60 13.80
C THR A 511 -10.07 2.67 15.30
N SER A 512 -10.87 3.44 16.04
CA SER A 512 -10.79 3.48 17.51
C SER A 512 -11.44 2.24 18.14
N TYR A 513 -12.36 1.59 17.42
CA TYR A 513 -13.15 0.45 17.91
C TYR A 513 -13.09 -0.66 16.85
N LEU A 514 -12.49 -1.80 17.21
CA LEU A 514 -12.33 -2.93 16.30
C LEU A 514 -13.65 -3.65 16.00
N ASP A 515 -14.63 -3.58 16.91
CA ASP A 515 -15.97 -4.14 16.71
C ASP A 515 -16.80 -3.39 15.66
N ASP A 516 -16.40 -2.17 15.29
CA ASP A 516 -16.98 -1.37 14.21
C ASP A 516 -16.38 -1.69 12.83
N GLU A 517 -15.23 -2.37 12.78
CA GLU A 517 -14.50 -2.65 11.54
C GLU A 517 -15.37 -3.41 10.54
N THR A 518 -15.99 -4.49 11.00
CA THR A 518 -16.86 -5.36 10.21
C THR A 518 -18.06 -4.62 9.64
N ILE A 519 -18.55 -3.60 10.34
CA ILE A 519 -19.66 -2.75 9.87
C ILE A 519 -19.21 -1.93 8.67
N CYS A 520 -18.04 -1.29 8.76
CA CYS A 520 -17.48 -0.51 7.67
C CYS A 520 -17.21 -1.40 6.44
N LEU A 521 -16.57 -2.55 6.64
CA LEU A 521 -16.25 -3.50 5.57
C LEU A 521 -17.52 -4.01 4.87
N ALA A 522 -18.51 -4.47 5.64
CA ALA A 522 -19.77 -4.98 5.09
C ALA A 522 -20.52 -3.90 4.29
N ASN A 523 -20.57 -2.67 4.78
CA ASN A 523 -21.21 -1.57 4.08
C ASN A 523 -20.49 -1.20 2.77
N MET A 524 -19.16 -1.21 2.75
CA MET A 524 -18.37 -0.96 1.52
C MET A 524 -18.60 -2.05 0.45
N LEU A 525 -18.93 -3.26 0.89
CA LEU A 525 -19.28 -4.41 0.03
C LEU A 525 -20.78 -4.55 -0.26
N ASP A 526 -21.62 -3.61 0.18
CA ASP A 526 -23.08 -3.67 0.00
C ASP A 526 -23.76 -4.89 0.66
N LEU A 527 -23.23 -5.35 1.79
CA LEU A 527 -23.74 -6.50 2.53
C LEU A 527 -24.76 -6.10 3.61
N ASP A 528 -25.66 -7.02 3.97
CA ASP A 528 -26.67 -6.81 5.01
C ASP A 528 -26.07 -6.92 6.43
N LEU A 529 -26.07 -5.80 7.15
CA LEU A 529 -25.51 -5.70 8.49
C LEU A 529 -26.30 -6.47 9.57
N SER A 530 -27.50 -6.97 9.28
CA SER A 530 -28.40 -7.56 10.28
C SER A 530 -27.72 -8.62 11.16
N THR A 531 -26.95 -9.52 10.57
CA THR A 531 -26.24 -10.59 11.31
C THR A 531 -25.10 -10.05 12.18
N ILE A 532 -24.41 -8.99 11.74
CA ILE A 532 -23.31 -8.36 12.47
C ILE A 532 -23.87 -7.55 13.65
N LEU A 533 -24.92 -6.77 13.42
CA LEU A 533 -25.54 -5.90 14.43
C LEU A 533 -26.36 -6.68 15.47
N ALA A 534 -26.83 -7.90 15.15
CA ALA A 534 -27.44 -8.79 16.13
C ALA A 534 -26.47 -9.20 17.25
N ILE A 535 -25.16 -9.10 17.02
CA ILE A 535 -24.13 -9.37 18.03
C ILE A 535 -23.90 -8.11 18.86
N SER A 536 -24.25 -8.18 20.14
CA SER A 536 -24.10 -7.06 21.08
C SER A 536 -22.65 -6.60 21.19
N ARG A 537 -22.43 -5.28 21.17
CA ARG A 537 -21.13 -4.65 21.42
C ARG A 537 -20.61 -4.88 22.85
N HIS A 538 -21.50 -5.27 23.76
CA HIS A 538 -21.16 -5.57 25.15
C HIS A 538 -20.79 -7.04 25.36
N ASP A 539 -20.86 -7.87 24.32
CA ASP A 539 -20.33 -9.23 24.36
C ASP A 539 -18.80 -9.17 24.51
N PRO A 540 -18.19 -9.85 25.50
CA PRO A 540 -16.74 -9.87 25.67
C PRO A 540 -15.97 -10.36 24.43
N GLU A 541 -16.63 -11.16 23.57
CA GLU A 541 -16.09 -11.70 22.33
C GLU A 541 -16.69 -11.04 21.08
N ALA A 542 -17.28 -9.85 21.22
CA ALA A 542 -17.97 -9.14 20.13
C ALA A 542 -17.10 -9.02 18.87
N CYS A 543 -15.83 -8.68 19.02
CA CYS A 543 -14.90 -8.53 17.88
C CYS A 543 -14.76 -9.84 17.08
N GLU A 544 -14.45 -10.97 17.74
CA GLU A 544 -14.26 -12.26 17.03
C GLU A 544 -15.59 -12.78 16.46
N LYS A 545 -16.70 -12.64 17.20
CA LYS A 545 -18.03 -13.07 16.74
C LYS A 545 -18.51 -12.26 15.54
N ARG A 546 -18.32 -10.94 15.56
CA ARG A 546 -18.66 -10.05 14.42
C ARG A 546 -17.76 -10.32 13.22
N MET A 547 -16.47 -10.57 13.43
CA MET A 547 -15.56 -10.91 12.34
C MET A 547 -15.96 -12.23 11.67
N LYS A 548 -16.31 -13.26 12.47
CA LYS A 548 -16.87 -14.51 11.95
C LYS A 548 -18.15 -14.28 11.15
N ALA A 549 -19.09 -13.47 11.68
CA ALA A 549 -20.32 -13.14 10.98
C ALA A 549 -20.05 -12.43 9.65
N PHE A 550 -19.08 -11.50 9.63
CA PHE A 550 -18.63 -10.83 8.41
C PHE A 550 -18.03 -11.80 7.39
N ILE A 551 -17.14 -12.71 7.81
CA ILE A 551 -16.53 -13.70 6.91
C ILE A 551 -17.60 -14.56 6.23
N LEU A 552 -18.58 -15.05 7.01
CA LEU A 552 -19.69 -15.84 6.48
C LEU A 552 -20.62 -15.03 5.58
N LEU A 553 -20.77 -13.72 5.85
CA LEU A 553 -21.61 -12.82 5.07
C LEU A 553 -20.94 -12.45 3.73
N GLN A 554 -19.64 -12.16 3.75
CA GLN A 554 -18.86 -11.85 2.54
C GLN A 554 -18.74 -13.09 1.64
N ARG A 555 -18.56 -14.27 2.24
CA ARG A 555 -18.48 -15.61 1.60
C ARG A 555 -17.31 -15.81 0.64
N TYR A 556 -16.93 -14.83 -0.16
CA TYR A 556 -15.86 -14.97 -1.15
C TYR A 556 -14.66 -14.11 -0.79
N PHE A 557 -13.46 -14.67 -0.90
CA PHE A 557 -12.20 -14.01 -0.58
C PHE A 557 -11.18 -14.27 -1.70
N PRO A 558 -10.25 -13.33 -1.96
CA PRO A 558 -9.07 -13.63 -2.76
C PRO A 558 -8.37 -14.89 -2.25
N ARG A 559 -8.00 -15.80 -3.14
CA ARG A 559 -7.31 -17.05 -2.80
C ARG A 559 -6.10 -16.84 -1.89
N ASP A 560 -5.36 -15.77 -2.12
CA ASP A 560 -4.13 -15.47 -1.38
C ASP A 560 -4.41 -14.91 0.02
N SER A 561 -5.68 -14.64 0.39
CA SER A 561 -6.05 -14.13 1.72
C SER A 561 -5.61 -15.02 2.88
N VAL A 562 -5.36 -16.32 2.63
CA VAL A 562 -4.77 -17.24 3.63
C VAL A 562 -3.30 -16.91 3.98
N PHE A 563 -2.59 -16.21 3.07
CA PHE A 563 -1.22 -15.68 3.27
C PHE A 563 -1.22 -14.22 3.69
N GLU A 564 -2.34 -13.51 3.49
CA GLU A 564 -2.54 -12.14 3.97
C GLU A 564 -2.83 -12.14 5.48
N SER A 565 -1.77 -12.32 6.27
CA SER A 565 -1.70 -12.05 7.71
C SER A 565 -0.30 -11.49 7.99
N SER A 566 -0.13 -10.83 9.13
CA SER A 566 1.00 -9.97 9.52
C SER A 566 2.34 -10.21 8.80
N HIS A 567 2.53 -9.55 7.65
CA HIS A 567 3.87 -9.30 7.10
C HIS A 567 4.47 -8.12 7.85
N ARG A 568 5.02 -8.30 9.06
CA ARG A 568 5.73 -7.21 9.75
C ARG A 568 6.90 -7.64 10.64
N LEU A 569 8.08 -7.28 10.16
CA LEU A 569 9.36 -7.25 10.86
C LEU A 569 9.41 -6.51 12.22
N ASP A 570 8.35 -5.88 12.74
CA ASP A 570 8.35 -5.43 14.14
C ASP A 570 6.95 -5.19 14.77
N LEU A 571 6.76 -5.80 15.94
CA LEU A 571 5.93 -5.38 17.09
C LEU A 571 4.45 -5.00 16.84
N SER A 572 3.66 -5.89 16.23
CA SER A 572 2.36 -6.37 16.76
C SER A 572 1.67 -7.21 15.69
N SER A 573 1.96 -8.53 15.68
CA SER A 573 1.19 -9.48 14.88
C SER A 573 -0.29 -9.31 15.23
N VAL A 574 -1.13 -8.98 14.25
CA VAL A 574 -2.57 -9.06 14.43
C VAL A 574 -2.85 -10.56 14.58
N PRO A 575 -3.27 -11.06 15.75
CA PRO A 575 -3.45 -12.48 15.91
C PRO A 575 -4.55 -12.94 14.96
N ASN A 576 -4.47 -14.16 14.46
CA ASN A 576 -5.59 -14.76 13.75
C ASN A 576 -6.76 -15.06 14.71
N LEU A 577 -7.94 -15.27 14.15
CA LEU A 577 -9.10 -15.72 14.92
C LEU A 577 -8.81 -17.07 15.59
N THR A 578 -9.39 -17.29 16.76
CA THR A 578 -9.16 -18.53 17.52
C THR A 578 -10.21 -19.61 17.21
N ALA A 579 -11.37 -19.18 16.71
CA ALA A 579 -12.50 -20.02 16.37
C ALA A 579 -12.14 -21.06 15.29
N GLN A 580 -12.55 -22.31 15.53
CA GLN A 580 -12.36 -23.41 14.58
C GLN A 580 -13.00 -23.08 13.22
N GLY A 581 -12.26 -23.30 12.13
CA GLY A 581 -12.68 -22.99 10.76
C GLY A 581 -12.32 -21.56 10.32
N PHE A 582 -11.84 -20.71 11.23
CA PHE A 582 -11.55 -19.31 10.94
C PHE A 582 -10.11 -18.91 11.27
N ARG A 583 -9.23 -19.85 11.65
CA ARG A 583 -7.85 -19.54 12.10
C ARG A 583 -6.94 -19.09 10.96
N TRP A 584 -7.41 -19.19 9.73
CA TRP A 584 -6.76 -18.60 8.57
C TRP A 584 -6.89 -17.07 8.52
N ALA A 585 -7.98 -16.52 9.08
CA ALA A 585 -8.30 -15.11 8.97
C ALA A 585 -7.71 -14.29 10.12
N PRO A 586 -7.20 -13.07 9.86
CA PRO A 586 -6.74 -12.17 10.91
C PRO A 586 -7.90 -11.66 11.77
N LYS A 587 -7.64 -11.28 13.03
CA LYS A 587 -8.63 -10.60 13.89
C LYS A 587 -9.08 -9.24 13.36
N SER A 588 -8.29 -8.64 12.48
CA SER A 588 -8.57 -7.38 11.78
C SER A 588 -8.03 -7.48 10.37
N PHE A 589 -8.85 -7.14 9.38
CA PHE A 589 -8.46 -6.97 7.98
C PHE A 589 -7.95 -5.55 7.67
N VAL A 590 -8.00 -4.64 8.65
CA VAL A 590 -7.38 -3.30 8.56
C VAL A 590 -5.91 -3.40 8.98
N PHE A 591 -5.13 -4.13 8.18
CA PHE A 591 -3.68 -4.25 8.33
C PHE A 591 -2.96 -3.56 7.16
N ARG A 592 -1.64 -3.51 7.22
CA ARG A 592 -0.81 -3.01 6.11
C ARG A 592 -0.11 -4.19 5.46
N SER A 593 -0.16 -4.24 4.14
CA SER A 593 0.64 -5.17 3.34
C SER A 593 1.84 -4.41 2.79
N THR A 594 3.02 -5.02 2.85
CA THR A 594 4.24 -4.53 2.19
C THR A 594 4.25 -4.83 0.69
N SER A 595 3.25 -5.58 0.17
CA SER A 595 3.11 -5.80 -1.26
C SER A 595 2.92 -4.46 -1.95
N ILE A 596 3.96 -4.04 -2.68
CA ILE A 596 4.05 -2.76 -3.39
C ILE A 596 2.98 -2.68 -4.50
N ASP A 597 2.44 -3.83 -4.90
CA ASP A 597 1.26 -3.96 -5.75
C ASP A 597 0.42 -5.13 -5.20
N PRO A 598 -0.90 -4.99 -4.95
CA PRO A 598 -1.76 -6.17 -5.03
C PRO A 598 -1.55 -6.72 -6.44
N ALA A 599 -1.17 -8.00 -6.57
CA ALA A 599 -0.79 -8.62 -7.82
C ALA A 599 -1.60 -8.04 -8.98
N THR A 600 -0.92 -7.49 -9.99
CA THR A 600 -1.51 -6.92 -11.22
C THR A 600 -2.44 -7.91 -11.94
N THR A 601 -2.44 -9.17 -11.51
CA THR A 601 -3.42 -10.18 -11.86
C THR A 601 -4.33 -10.47 -10.65
N PRO A 602 -5.64 -10.13 -10.70
CA PRO A 602 -6.56 -10.49 -9.64
C PRO A 602 -6.60 -12.00 -9.43
N THR A 603 -6.42 -12.45 -8.19
CA THR A 603 -6.48 -13.87 -7.87
C THR A 603 -7.92 -14.37 -7.86
N PRO A 604 -8.17 -15.64 -8.24
CA PRO A 604 -9.50 -16.22 -8.18
C PRO A 604 -10.12 -16.06 -6.79
N LEU A 605 -11.41 -15.77 -6.74
CA LEU A 605 -12.15 -15.78 -5.49
C LEU A 605 -12.46 -17.22 -5.08
N VAL A 606 -12.30 -17.49 -3.78
CA VAL A 606 -12.57 -18.77 -3.13
C VAL A 606 -13.64 -18.60 -2.06
N GLU A 607 -14.42 -19.65 -1.84
CA GLU A 607 -15.51 -19.64 -0.86
C GLU A 607 -14.98 -19.86 0.57
N ALA A 608 -15.57 -19.17 1.54
CA ALA A 608 -15.38 -19.35 2.96
C ALA A 608 -16.72 -19.71 3.61
N ASP A 609 -16.72 -20.75 4.44
CA ASP A 609 -17.88 -21.18 5.20
C ASP A 609 -17.54 -21.45 6.68
N SER A 610 -18.42 -22.16 7.40
CA SER A 610 -18.19 -22.50 8.81
C SER A 610 -17.08 -23.52 9.05
N ALA A 611 -16.67 -24.27 8.04
CA ALA A 611 -15.62 -25.28 8.08
C ALA A 611 -14.24 -24.70 7.75
N GLY A 612 -14.16 -23.70 6.86
CA GLY A 612 -12.88 -23.11 6.45
C GLY A 612 -12.96 -22.26 5.20
N LEU A 613 -11.79 -21.88 4.68
CA LEU A 613 -11.60 -21.32 3.35
C LEU A 613 -11.33 -22.47 2.35
N HIS A 614 -12.08 -22.50 1.25
CA HIS A 614 -12.10 -23.57 0.25
C HIS A 614 -11.26 -23.22 -0.97
N LEU A 615 -10.03 -23.73 -1.06
CA LEU A 615 -9.06 -23.38 -2.09
C LEU A 615 -8.57 -24.62 -2.85
N SER A 616 -8.11 -24.42 -4.09
CA SER A 616 -7.38 -25.43 -4.85
C SER A 616 -5.93 -25.01 -4.99
N LEU A 617 -5.03 -25.70 -4.29
CA LEU A 617 -3.60 -25.38 -4.24
C LEU A 617 -2.76 -26.65 -4.42
N PRO A 618 -1.61 -26.59 -5.11
CA PRO A 618 -0.58 -27.61 -4.96
C PRO A 618 -0.04 -27.61 -3.52
N SER A 619 0.38 -28.77 -3.04
CA SER A 619 1.09 -28.88 -1.76
C SER A 619 2.09 -30.02 -1.78
N PHE A 620 3.01 -29.97 -0.82
CA PHE A 620 3.95 -31.02 -0.54
C PHE A 620 3.52 -31.79 0.70
N ASN A 621 3.37 -33.12 0.58
CA ASN A 621 3.07 -33.99 1.70
C ASN A 621 4.29 -34.89 1.96
N PRO A 622 4.91 -34.84 3.14
CA PRO A 622 5.88 -35.86 3.49
C PRO A 622 5.20 -37.22 3.55
N ALA A 623 5.89 -38.26 3.10
CA ALA A 623 5.50 -39.63 3.47
C ALA A 623 5.72 -39.94 4.98
N CYS A 624 6.00 -38.92 5.80
CA CYS A 624 6.39 -39.00 7.20
C CYS A 624 5.36 -38.36 8.15
N SER A 625 5.30 -38.88 9.37
CA SER A 625 4.43 -38.46 10.47
C SER A 625 4.93 -37.19 11.16
N TRP A 626 4.06 -36.54 11.93
CA TRP A 626 4.50 -35.43 12.79
C TRP A 626 5.59 -35.82 13.78
N ALA A 627 5.63 -37.06 14.26
CA ALA A 627 6.68 -37.52 15.17
C ALA A 627 8.07 -37.47 14.50
N GLU A 628 8.14 -37.88 13.23
CA GLU A 628 9.39 -37.81 12.45
C GLU A 628 9.78 -36.36 12.16
N VAL A 629 8.81 -35.50 11.82
CA VAL A 629 9.04 -34.06 11.63
C VAL A 629 9.60 -33.41 12.91
N MET A 630 8.95 -33.66 14.06
CA MET A 630 9.35 -33.09 15.35
C MET A 630 10.74 -33.59 15.80
N GLU A 631 11.08 -34.85 15.50
CA GLU A 631 12.40 -35.40 15.79
C GLU A 631 13.50 -34.69 14.99
N HIS A 632 13.30 -34.48 13.67
CA HIS A 632 14.25 -33.73 12.82
C HIS A 632 14.51 -32.31 13.34
N ILE A 633 13.51 -31.69 13.96
CA ILE A 633 13.59 -30.33 14.51
C ILE A 633 14.25 -30.28 15.88
N ALA A 634 13.98 -31.26 16.74
CA ALA A 634 14.64 -31.35 18.05
C ALA A 634 16.17 -31.47 17.89
N ILE A 635 16.60 -32.23 16.89
CA ILE A 635 18.02 -32.42 16.56
C ILE A 635 18.66 -31.11 16.09
N SER A 636 18.03 -30.39 15.15
CA SER A 636 18.59 -29.13 14.62
C SER A 636 18.77 -28.04 15.68
N LYS A 637 17.93 -28.04 16.73
CA LYS A 637 18.10 -27.16 17.90
C LYS A 637 19.28 -27.55 18.81
N SER A 638 19.60 -28.84 18.90
CA SER A 638 20.61 -29.35 19.82
C SER A 638 22.06 -29.15 19.33
N GLU A 639 22.26 -28.90 18.04
CA GLU A 639 23.57 -28.82 17.39
C GLU A 639 24.17 -27.39 17.33
N GLY A 640 23.60 -26.42 18.04
CA GLY A 640 24.21 -25.08 18.17
C GLY A 640 24.15 -24.21 16.92
N ILE A 641 23.35 -24.57 15.92
CA ILE A 641 22.95 -23.65 14.84
C ILE A 641 22.02 -22.62 15.47
N ALA A 642 22.52 -21.40 15.64
CA ALA A 642 21.84 -20.32 16.33
C ALA A 642 20.36 -20.14 15.89
N ASP A 643 19.47 -20.13 16.88
CA ASP A 643 18.10 -19.60 16.91
C ASP A 643 17.04 -20.00 15.85
N ALA A 644 17.35 -20.80 14.82
CA ALA A 644 16.35 -21.21 13.82
C ALA A 644 16.33 -22.73 13.59
N ALA A 645 15.39 -23.42 14.25
CA ALA A 645 15.03 -24.78 13.87
C ALA A 645 14.59 -24.82 12.40
N SER A 646 15.26 -25.55 11.53
CA SER A 646 14.80 -25.73 10.14
C SER A 646 14.58 -27.19 9.77
N ILE A 647 13.61 -27.43 8.88
CA ILE A 647 13.38 -28.75 8.27
C ILE A 647 13.96 -28.70 6.86
N LYS A 648 14.88 -29.61 6.55
CA LYS A 648 15.38 -29.79 5.19
C LYS A 648 14.68 -30.97 4.53
N PHE A 649 14.24 -30.81 3.29
CA PHE A 649 13.58 -31.86 2.54
C PHE A 649 13.95 -31.85 1.05
N MET A 650 13.64 -32.94 0.35
CA MET A 650 13.82 -33.08 -1.09
C MET A 650 12.48 -33.37 -1.77
N LEU A 651 12.38 -32.98 -3.05
CA LEU A 651 11.24 -33.31 -3.91
C LEU A 651 11.64 -34.37 -4.94
N PRO A 652 10.77 -35.34 -5.26
CA PRO A 652 10.95 -36.24 -6.38
C PRO A 652 11.18 -35.45 -7.68
N LEU A 653 12.16 -35.88 -8.47
CA LEU A 653 12.51 -35.30 -9.78
C LEU A 653 13.19 -33.91 -9.75
N ASP A 654 13.47 -33.34 -8.57
CA ASP A 654 14.30 -32.14 -8.40
C ASP A 654 15.54 -32.41 -7.53
N TRP A 655 16.25 -33.50 -7.83
CA TRP A 655 17.34 -34.05 -7.02
C TRP A 655 18.60 -33.18 -6.95
N ASP A 656 18.72 -32.17 -7.82
CA ASP A 656 19.82 -31.20 -7.81
C ASP A 656 19.66 -30.15 -6.70
N TYR A 657 18.51 -30.13 -6.03
CA TYR A 657 18.14 -29.14 -5.03
C TYR A 657 17.68 -29.80 -3.73
N TYR A 658 17.83 -29.04 -2.64
CA TYR A 658 17.14 -29.29 -1.38
C TYR A 658 16.38 -28.03 -0.96
N TYR A 659 15.37 -28.25 -0.14
CA TYR A 659 14.48 -27.23 0.36
C TYR A 659 14.71 -27.07 1.85
N ASP A 660 14.67 -25.84 2.35
CA ASP A 660 14.82 -25.52 3.76
C ASP A 660 13.60 -24.73 4.22
N ILE A 661 12.88 -25.28 5.21
CA ILE A 661 11.77 -24.63 5.91
C ILE A 661 12.35 -23.87 7.11
N SER A 662 12.41 -22.56 7.00
CA SER A 662 12.75 -21.66 8.10
C SER A 662 11.48 -20.98 8.63
N TRP A 663 11.36 -20.86 9.95
CA TRP A 663 10.23 -20.19 10.58
C TRP A 663 10.32 -18.69 10.39
N LEU A 664 9.15 -18.05 10.32
CA LEU A 664 9.11 -16.61 10.51
C LEU A 664 9.43 -16.29 11.98
N PRO A 665 10.23 -15.25 12.28
CA PRO A 665 10.59 -14.88 13.65
C PRO A 665 9.40 -14.72 14.61
N GLU A 666 8.24 -14.38 14.05
CA GLU A 666 6.99 -14.09 14.77
C GLU A 666 6.20 -15.36 15.16
N ASP A 667 6.41 -16.49 14.49
CA ASP A 667 5.67 -17.77 14.68
C ASP A 667 6.47 -18.80 15.51
N THR A 668 7.41 -18.33 16.33
CA THR A 668 8.51 -19.14 16.90
C THR A 668 8.13 -20.15 17.99
N LYS A 669 6.85 -20.38 18.30
CA LYS A 669 6.45 -21.39 19.29
C LYS A 669 5.56 -22.49 18.72
N TRP A 670 6.15 -23.68 18.72
CA TRP A 670 5.53 -24.97 18.48
C TRP A 670 4.47 -25.27 19.54
N GLU A 671 3.26 -24.75 19.40
CA GLU A 671 2.09 -25.25 20.15
C GLU A 671 1.28 -26.20 19.27
N ILE A 672 1.93 -27.22 18.71
CA ILE A 672 1.20 -28.36 18.13
C ILE A 672 0.71 -29.20 19.30
N ASN A 673 -0.54 -28.96 19.70
CA ASN A 673 -1.19 -29.73 20.75
C ASN A 673 -1.07 -31.24 20.45
N ASP A 674 -0.69 -32.06 21.43
CA ASP A 674 -0.51 -33.51 21.30
C ASP A 674 -1.75 -34.22 20.68
N THR A 675 -2.93 -33.65 20.86
CA THR A 675 -4.18 -34.14 20.25
C THR A 675 -4.23 -34.03 18.72
N LEU A 676 -3.53 -33.05 18.11
CA LEU A 676 -3.42 -32.88 16.66
C LEU A 676 -2.43 -33.88 16.03
N LEU A 677 -1.35 -34.23 16.74
CA LEU A 677 -0.24 -35.06 16.23
C LEU A 677 -0.68 -36.49 15.85
N GLY A 678 -1.62 -37.08 16.59
CA GLY A 678 -2.03 -38.49 16.41
C GLY A 678 -3.08 -38.73 15.30
N SER A 679 -3.67 -37.68 14.73
CA SER A 679 -4.79 -37.79 13.78
C SER A 679 -4.59 -37.04 12.46
N THR A 680 -3.41 -36.42 12.28
CA THR A 680 -3.10 -35.61 11.10
C THR A 680 -1.72 -35.96 10.52
N ILE A 681 -1.49 -35.57 9.28
CA ILE A 681 -0.18 -35.61 8.60
C ILE A 681 0.27 -34.18 8.27
N PRO A 682 1.58 -33.88 8.24
CA PRO A 682 2.06 -32.57 7.84
C PRO A 682 1.82 -32.32 6.35
N ALA A 683 1.68 -31.08 5.91
CA ALA A 683 1.81 -30.70 4.50
C ALA A 683 2.33 -29.25 4.38
N VAL A 684 2.91 -28.89 3.25
CA VAL A 684 3.45 -27.55 2.99
C VAL A 684 2.86 -27.00 1.69
N ALA A 685 2.23 -25.82 1.74
CA ALA A 685 1.70 -25.13 0.55
C ALA A 685 2.49 -23.85 0.31
N LEU A 686 3.20 -23.73 -0.83
CA LEU A 686 3.94 -22.52 -1.18
C LEU A 686 3.00 -21.43 -1.69
N ARG A 687 3.36 -20.17 -1.45
CA ARG A 687 2.67 -19.00 -2.00
C ARG A 687 2.87 -18.88 -3.51
N ASP A 688 4.08 -19.15 -4.01
CA ASP A 688 4.40 -18.97 -5.43
C ASP A 688 3.79 -20.05 -6.34
N ASP A 689 3.53 -21.24 -5.78
CA ASP A 689 2.88 -22.34 -6.53
C ASP A 689 1.35 -22.12 -6.66
N ILE A 690 0.82 -21.00 -6.12
CA ILE A 690 -0.58 -20.59 -6.22
C ILE A 690 -0.82 -19.96 -7.60
N ILE A 691 -0.73 -20.77 -8.65
CA ILE A 691 -0.84 -20.28 -10.03
C ILE A 691 -2.29 -19.96 -10.35
N SER A 692 -2.53 -18.81 -10.97
CA SER A 692 -3.85 -18.45 -11.51
C SER A 692 -4.33 -19.55 -12.45
N VAL A 693 -5.44 -20.21 -12.10
CA VAL A 693 -6.11 -21.17 -12.98
C VAL A 693 -6.86 -20.37 -14.05
N THR A 694 -6.16 -19.62 -14.89
CA THR A 694 -6.72 -18.94 -16.06
C THR A 694 -5.63 -18.60 -17.07
N LYS A 695 -5.34 -19.56 -17.96
CA LYS A 695 -5.38 -19.38 -19.42
C LYS A 695 -4.99 -20.69 -20.10
N GLU A 696 -6.01 -21.47 -20.46
CA GLU A 696 -5.87 -22.46 -21.51
C GLU A 696 -5.38 -21.77 -22.79
N GLY A 697 -4.22 -22.20 -23.27
CA GLY A 697 -3.75 -21.97 -24.64
C GLY A 697 -3.23 -20.57 -24.94
N GLN A 698 -1.91 -20.40 -24.85
CA GLN A 698 -1.12 -19.85 -25.96
C GLN A 698 0.39 -20.04 -25.73
N ASP A 699 1.00 -20.68 -26.73
CA ASP A 699 2.40 -20.67 -27.16
C ASP A 699 3.53 -21.24 -26.27
N ARG A 700 3.85 -22.50 -26.60
CA ARG A 700 5.21 -23.06 -26.54
C ARG A 700 6.15 -22.25 -27.46
N VAL A 701 7.40 -21.96 -27.04
CA VAL A 701 8.72 -22.48 -27.54
C VAL A 701 9.78 -21.34 -27.39
N PRO A 702 11.13 -21.50 -27.20
CA PRO A 702 11.98 -22.46 -26.45
C PRO A 702 13.13 -21.82 -25.56
N ARG A 703 13.63 -22.60 -24.58
CA ARG A 703 15.03 -22.79 -24.05
C ARG A 703 16.15 -21.81 -24.50
N ARG A 704 17.04 -21.22 -23.65
CA ARG A 704 17.96 -21.77 -22.59
C ARG A 704 18.74 -20.60 -21.92
N PRO A 705 19.24 -20.76 -20.68
CA PRO A 705 20.66 -20.50 -20.40
C PRO A 705 21.44 -21.82 -20.29
N SER A 706 22.75 -21.72 -20.41
CA SER A 706 23.76 -22.78 -20.58
C SER A 706 23.73 -23.94 -19.58
N GLN A 707 24.21 -25.09 -20.09
CA GLN A 707 24.35 -26.42 -19.48
C GLN A 707 24.56 -26.47 -17.95
N ARG A 708 23.71 -27.24 -17.26
CA ARG A 708 24.01 -27.85 -15.96
C ARG A 708 23.90 -29.38 -16.10
N MET A 709 24.95 -30.11 -15.72
CA MET A 709 24.92 -31.55 -15.42
C MET A 709 24.56 -31.71 -13.94
N PHE A 710 23.69 -32.66 -13.56
CA PHE A 710 24.16 -34.02 -13.27
C PHE A 710 23.22 -35.20 -13.65
N GLU A 711 23.87 -36.34 -13.85
CA GLU A 711 23.38 -37.66 -14.26
C GLU A 711 22.34 -38.26 -13.30
N LEU A 712 21.15 -38.59 -13.83
CA LEU A 712 20.44 -39.80 -13.39
C LEU A 712 20.46 -40.78 -14.57
N ASP A 713 21.66 -41.03 -15.09
CA ASP A 713 21.90 -42.06 -16.11
C ASP A 713 21.73 -43.44 -15.46
N SER A 714 20.48 -43.86 -15.28
CA SER A 714 19.98 -45.21 -15.56
C SER A 714 18.64 -45.42 -14.87
N GLN A 715 17.59 -45.34 -15.67
CA GLN A 715 16.52 -46.35 -15.76
C GLN A 715 16.40 -47.32 -14.56
N ARG A 716 15.20 -47.37 -13.98
CA ARG A 716 14.48 -48.65 -13.85
C ARG A 716 12.97 -48.43 -13.96
N GLU A 717 12.53 -48.62 -15.19
CA GLU A 717 11.26 -49.18 -15.66
C GLU A 717 9.93 -48.59 -15.16
N GLY A 718 9.34 -47.79 -16.05
CA GLY A 718 7.95 -47.95 -16.49
C GLY A 718 6.87 -47.37 -15.58
N ILE A 719 6.43 -46.15 -15.90
CA ILE A 719 5.00 -45.72 -15.97
C ILE A 719 4.95 -44.32 -16.60
N SER A 720 3.85 -44.10 -17.32
CA SER A 720 3.51 -43.04 -18.26
C SER A 720 3.07 -41.70 -17.66
N ASN A 721 3.24 -40.66 -18.48
CA ASN A 721 2.56 -39.35 -18.50
C ASN A 721 2.95 -38.33 -17.42
N SER A 722 3.90 -37.47 -17.78
CA SER A 722 4.26 -36.26 -17.03
C SER A 722 3.15 -35.22 -17.11
N TYR A 723 2.56 -34.91 -15.96
CA TYR A 723 1.92 -33.63 -15.73
C TYR A 723 3.00 -32.54 -15.64
N ASP A 724 2.72 -31.36 -16.20
CA ASP A 724 3.49 -30.14 -15.90
C ASP A 724 3.24 -29.81 -14.42
N LEU A 725 4.19 -30.16 -13.57
CA LEU A 725 4.31 -29.56 -12.26
C LEU A 725 4.95 -28.20 -12.51
N ASP A 726 4.12 -27.16 -12.56
CA ASP A 726 4.61 -25.79 -12.56
C ASP A 726 5.57 -25.62 -11.38
N ARG A 727 6.81 -25.30 -11.72
CA ARG A 727 7.97 -25.50 -10.85
C ARG A 727 8.12 -24.32 -9.89
N PHE A 728 8.55 -24.64 -8.67
CA PHE A 728 9.20 -23.67 -7.80
C PHE A 728 10.52 -23.21 -8.44
N ASP A 729 10.44 -22.16 -9.26
CA ASP A 729 11.57 -21.56 -10.00
C ASP A 729 12.27 -20.45 -9.19
N GLY A 730 11.66 -20.00 -8.10
CA GLY A 730 12.24 -19.02 -7.17
C GLY A 730 13.32 -19.60 -6.25
N ALA A 731 14.23 -18.74 -5.78
CA ALA A 731 15.22 -19.12 -4.75
C ALA A 731 14.60 -19.27 -3.34
N SER A 732 13.44 -18.65 -3.11
CA SER A 732 12.69 -18.69 -1.84
C SER A 732 11.23 -18.27 -2.04
N SER A 733 10.31 -18.87 -1.29
CA SER A 733 8.90 -18.48 -1.19
C SER A 733 8.42 -18.46 0.26
N GLU A 734 7.33 -17.74 0.52
CA GLU A 734 6.52 -17.92 1.72
C GLU A 734 5.65 -19.19 1.57
N ALA A 735 5.32 -19.86 2.68
CA ALA A 735 4.51 -21.08 2.66
C ALA A 735 3.71 -21.26 3.95
N LEU A 736 2.70 -22.13 3.89
CA LEU A 736 1.94 -22.60 5.03
C LEU A 736 2.36 -24.02 5.39
N LEU A 737 2.66 -24.25 6.67
CA LEU A 737 2.72 -25.59 7.25
C LEU A 737 1.31 -25.98 7.75
N LEU A 738 0.82 -27.12 7.29
CA LEU A 738 -0.56 -27.59 7.47
C LEU A 738 -0.60 -28.92 8.23
N ALA A 739 -1.61 -29.10 9.08
CA ALA A 739 -1.98 -30.38 9.70
C ALA A 739 -3.22 -30.93 8.99
N VAL A 740 -3.03 -31.91 8.12
CA VAL A 740 -4.08 -32.50 7.29
C VAL A 740 -4.71 -33.70 7.98
N SER A 741 -6.03 -33.75 8.12
CA SER A 741 -6.74 -34.90 8.72
C SER A 741 -6.40 -36.20 7.99
N ALA A 742 -5.83 -37.17 8.71
CA ALA A 742 -5.43 -38.47 8.16
C ALA A 742 -6.64 -39.38 7.83
N ARG A 743 -7.84 -39.04 8.30
CA ARG A 743 -9.07 -39.81 8.09
C ARG A 743 -9.94 -39.15 7.02
N HIS A 744 -9.86 -39.71 5.81
CA HIS A 744 -10.83 -39.60 4.71
C HIS A 744 -11.16 -38.17 4.27
N ALA A 745 -10.84 -37.85 3.00
CA ALA A 745 -11.63 -36.87 2.25
C ALA A 745 -13.10 -37.18 2.50
N MET A 746 -13.92 -36.18 2.83
CA MET A 746 -15.32 -36.40 3.21
C MET A 746 -15.92 -37.45 2.27
N THR A 747 -16.29 -38.62 2.81
CA THR A 747 -17.15 -39.57 2.11
C THR A 747 -18.55 -38.95 2.03
N GLN A 748 -18.69 -37.85 1.29
CA GLN A 748 -19.85 -37.74 0.44
C GLN A 748 -19.63 -38.83 -0.61
N GLU A 749 -20.47 -39.86 -0.53
CA GLU A 749 -20.56 -40.91 -1.53
C GLU A 749 -20.32 -40.33 -2.93
N ARG A 750 -19.60 -41.08 -3.77
CA ARG A 750 -19.33 -40.81 -5.19
C ARG A 750 -20.62 -40.62 -6.02
N ILE A 751 -21.43 -39.61 -5.71
CA ILE A 751 -22.72 -39.39 -6.35
C ILE A 751 -22.57 -38.44 -7.52
N ASN A 752 -21.54 -37.57 -7.55
CA ASN A 752 -21.42 -36.55 -8.61
C ASN A 752 -20.03 -36.38 -9.27
N GLY A 753 -19.09 -37.31 -9.09
CA GLY A 753 -17.79 -37.26 -9.81
C GLY A 753 -16.87 -36.09 -9.44
N ALA A 754 -17.09 -35.41 -8.30
CA ALA A 754 -16.22 -34.35 -7.81
C ALA A 754 -14.97 -34.93 -7.11
N GLU A 755 -13.83 -34.25 -7.24
CA GLU A 755 -12.57 -34.61 -6.57
C GLU A 755 -12.67 -34.54 -5.03
N PRO A 756 -11.89 -35.36 -4.29
CA PRO A 756 -11.88 -35.35 -2.83
C PRO A 756 -11.39 -34.01 -2.25
N GLU A 757 -12.11 -33.46 -1.28
CA GLU A 757 -11.69 -32.28 -0.51
C GLU A 757 -11.01 -32.68 0.81
N TYR A 758 -9.81 -32.13 1.04
CA TYR A 758 -9.00 -32.39 2.23
C TYR A 758 -9.17 -31.30 3.28
N ARG A 759 -9.34 -31.69 4.54
CA ARG A 759 -9.38 -30.74 5.66
C ARG A 759 -8.00 -30.57 6.28
N ALA A 760 -7.58 -29.32 6.44
CA ALA A 760 -6.31 -28.97 7.04
C ALA A 760 -6.45 -27.80 8.01
N SER A 761 -5.61 -27.80 9.05
CA SER A 761 -5.45 -26.65 9.94
C SER A 761 -4.07 -26.03 9.75
N ILE A 762 -4.00 -24.70 9.79
CA ILE A 762 -2.72 -24.00 9.72
C ILE A 762 -1.97 -24.23 11.02
N VAL A 763 -0.76 -24.75 10.90
CA VAL A 763 0.18 -24.93 12.01
C VAL A 763 1.04 -23.70 12.17
N ALA A 764 1.61 -23.21 11.06
CA ALA A 764 2.44 -22.01 11.05
C ALA A 764 2.72 -21.49 9.64
N ARG A 765 3.24 -20.26 9.58
CA ARG A 765 3.81 -19.70 8.36
C ARG A 765 5.32 -19.85 8.37
N VAL A 766 5.85 -20.21 7.21
CA VAL A 766 7.25 -20.57 7.06
C VAL A 766 7.80 -20.01 5.76
N HIS A 767 9.10 -19.77 5.71
CA HIS A 767 9.82 -19.55 4.48
C HIS A 767 10.42 -20.85 3.98
N VAL A 768 10.21 -21.15 2.70
CA VAL A 768 10.81 -22.29 2.02
C VAL A 768 11.87 -21.77 1.06
N ARG A 769 13.13 -22.16 1.24
CA ARG A 769 14.25 -21.79 0.36
C ARG A 769 14.68 -22.97 -0.49
N LYS A 770 14.79 -22.79 -1.80
CA LYS A 770 15.38 -23.78 -2.73
C LYS A 770 16.85 -23.49 -2.86
N ARG A 771 17.67 -24.49 -2.56
CA ARG A 771 19.12 -24.41 -2.64
C ARG A 771 19.65 -25.51 -3.53
N MET A 772 20.46 -25.13 -4.50
CA MET A 772 21.18 -26.09 -5.33
C MET A 772 22.36 -26.66 -4.53
N PHE A 773 22.65 -27.95 -4.71
CA PHE A 773 23.88 -28.52 -4.18
C PHE A 773 25.11 -27.86 -4.84
N SER A 774 26.12 -27.49 -4.05
CA SER A 774 27.31 -26.79 -4.55
C SER A 774 28.33 -27.79 -5.10
N THR A 775 28.29 -28.06 -6.40
CA THR A 775 29.22 -29.02 -7.05
C THR A 775 30.66 -28.53 -7.13
N TYR A 776 30.91 -27.23 -6.89
CA TYR A 776 32.24 -26.62 -6.95
C TYR A 776 33.18 -27.11 -5.84
N ARG A 777 32.64 -27.53 -4.68
CA ARG A 777 33.45 -28.01 -3.54
C ARG A 777 33.32 -29.51 -3.28
N ARG A 778 32.17 -30.14 -3.58
CA ARG A 778 31.90 -31.60 -3.42
C ARG A 778 30.78 -32.09 -4.35
N PRO A 779 30.70 -33.38 -4.73
CA PRO A 779 29.55 -33.93 -5.47
C PRO A 779 28.22 -33.74 -4.75
N ALA A 780 27.11 -33.58 -5.50
CA ALA A 780 25.77 -33.45 -4.92
C ALA A 780 25.35 -34.68 -4.11
N SER A 781 25.72 -35.89 -4.57
CA SER A 781 25.50 -37.15 -3.85
C SER A 781 26.23 -37.22 -2.50
N ASP A 782 27.42 -36.61 -2.39
CA ASP A 782 28.15 -36.49 -1.13
C ASP A 782 27.52 -35.42 -0.23
N GLN A 783 26.95 -34.35 -0.79
CA GLN A 783 26.21 -33.36 -0.03
C GLN A 783 24.85 -33.87 0.47
N VAL A 784 24.17 -34.72 -0.30
CA VAL A 784 22.97 -35.45 0.14
C VAL A 784 23.33 -36.42 1.26
N LYS A 785 24.44 -37.17 1.11
CA LYS A 785 24.95 -38.03 2.18
C LYS A 785 25.27 -37.23 3.43
N ILE A 786 26.03 -36.15 3.32
CA ILE A 786 26.41 -35.27 4.42
C ILE A 786 25.17 -34.61 5.03
N LEU A 787 24.18 -34.12 4.28
CA LEU A 787 22.94 -33.59 4.88
C LEU A 787 22.03 -34.69 5.46
N SER A 788 22.21 -35.96 5.06
CA SER A 788 21.66 -37.13 5.74
C SER A 788 22.55 -37.69 6.87
N THR A 789 23.75 -37.10 7.11
CA THR A 789 24.75 -37.62 8.06
C THR A 789 25.54 -36.57 8.88
N ASP A 790 25.28 -35.27 8.74
CA ASP A 790 25.86 -34.16 9.52
C ASP A 790 24.75 -33.58 10.42
N ALA A 791 24.68 -33.84 11.73
CA ALA A 791 25.58 -34.61 12.58
C ALA A 791 24.86 -35.74 13.34
N ASP A 792 25.62 -36.78 13.68
CA ASP A 792 25.38 -37.84 14.68
C ASP A 792 24.07 -38.68 14.71
N THR A 793 23.15 -38.59 13.75
CA THR A 793 21.96 -39.48 13.75
C THR A 793 21.89 -40.54 12.65
N GLY A 794 22.63 -40.38 11.54
CA GLY A 794 22.71 -41.36 10.45
C GLY A 794 21.39 -41.61 9.68
N ARG A 795 20.48 -40.62 9.63
CA ARG A 795 19.12 -40.78 9.05
C ARG A 795 18.90 -40.01 7.74
N PRO A 796 18.13 -40.57 6.79
CA PRO A 796 17.87 -39.93 5.49
C PRO A 796 17.06 -38.62 5.61
N ILE A 797 17.32 -37.68 4.71
CA ILE A 797 16.51 -36.47 4.53
C ILE A 797 15.10 -36.87 4.07
N PRO A 798 14.02 -36.32 4.65
CA PRO A 798 12.67 -36.66 4.24
C PRO A 798 12.40 -36.22 2.79
N ILE A 799 11.71 -37.11 2.04
CA ILE A 799 11.22 -36.83 0.69
C ILE A 799 9.74 -36.47 0.78
N PHE A 800 9.37 -35.31 0.25
CA PHE A 800 7.97 -34.87 0.19
C PHE A 800 7.38 -35.22 -1.18
N GLY A 801 6.23 -35.90 -1.19
CA GLY A 801 5.44 -36.06 -2.41
C GLY A 801 4.74 -34.76 -2.79
N VAL A 802 4.40 -34.61 -4.08
CA VAL A 802 3.66 -33.45 -4.59
C VAL A 802 2.22 -33.84 -4.85
N TRP A 803 1.27 -33.11 -4.27
CA TRP A 803 -0.15 -33.25 -4.62
C TRP A 803 -0.47 -32.47 -5.89
N PRO A 804 -1.41 -32.96 -6.73
CA PRO A 804 -1.78 -32.28 -7.96
C PRO A 804 -2.25 -30.84 -7.71
N ALA A 805 -2.00 -29.94 -8.65
CA ALA A 805 -2.36 -28.52 -8.55
C ALA A 805 -3.87 -28.27 -8.34
N GLN A 806 -4.73 -29.22 -8.70
CA GLN A 806 -6.20 -29.12 -8.54
C GLN A 806 -6.72 -29.67 -7.20
N THR A 807 -5.83 -30.07 -6.28
CA THR A 807 -6.26 -30.63 -5.00
C THR A 807 -7.10 -29.62 -4.22
N ARG A 808 -8.30 -30.01 -3.81
CA ARG A 808 -9.24 -29.18 -3.05
C ARG A 808 -8.95 -29.25 -1.56
N TRP A 809 -8.89 -28.09 -0.93
CA TRP A 809 -8.58 -27.88 0.47
C TRP A 809 -9.68 -27.08 1.16
N CYS A 810 -10.02 -27.48 2.37
CA CYS A 810 -10.75 -26.67 3.33
C CYS A 810 -9.76 -26.34 4.48
N ILE A 811 -9.26 -25.10 4.49
CA ILE A 811 -8.23 -24.63 5.43
C ILE A 811 -8.89 -23.80 6.55
N GLY A 812 -8.67 -24.18 7.81
CA GLY A 812 -9.41 -23.62 8.96
C GLY A 812 -8.64 -23.48 10.26
#